data_AF-A0A6M0J8U8-F1
#
_entry.id   AF-A0A6M0J8U8-F1
#
_cell.length_a   1.000
_cell.length_b   1.000
_cell.length_c   1.000
_cell.angle_alpha   90.00
_cell.angle_beta   90.00
_cell.angle_gamma   90.00
#
_symmetry.space_group_name_H-M   'P 1'
#
loop_
_entity.id
_entity.type
_entity.pdbx_description
1 polymer ?
#
loop_
_entity_poly.entity_id
_entity_poly.type
_entity_poly.pdbx_seq_one_letter_code
_entity_poly.pdbx_strand_id
1 'polypeptide(L)'
;MTQQPPVPRLDLAPKLKRPLSIWNPLDYLRLLYWVFFFPQALRWYVNESGGRHISERNMNLRKRWELLGQNAIQRQLLLFFQGLVLTVVTSLAVGLIFQAVNIPVSWFAVALGVALSMMLSVILGVMSGDVAGSVAFGVAFGVTLGLTLGVAVAVLRGIVEDVTFGRALGVTLCVTGCVVFGITLGVLEGFGGGVASGVAGSMASGVVFGVTSGVMGGIMLGVAGGVTVCLEVCLAFAVAVLRPETWLIGSFLNLRIIQNDSWLMPRITPLPLPNLVWRLETCLQNDWETGLHNTNEVLAYTLQFIPVVQAVNRVLAKIPSEQMIWAASRLAANPFDWNIVRFASASLNETLKSRFLRNFFDLFYIFSSEPKDYLARLNTYPLYTDTRLDTPAHAAAAGFWYLHKKQPVKALKAFTVVRSLLYGEEMYTLAQTLAAFNQAQKPGSIAAIQVLSFPREPLLRPVTWKMLTTLRRVVEDVQLIERTVSRSARSLALNRALGELTKILNQADTLLQAEQGLIIDIAKTWKDSLLEIAGEVGEISITKPVVSPYVMGDPVQGHLFVGREDIIRHLEELWVMGNQLQSIVLYGHRRMGKTSILVNVANRLESQIQLAYVNLLRLGDSPQGVGEVLMAICDEISQTVKLPPPTDADLLNLPYRTFERYLKQVEAQLDGGLIIALDEFEKIEDLIEAKKIPMDFMGFLRGLVQMSSKIAFAFAGLHTLEEMTADYFQPFFASVIPIHVGFQERAATRQILANPDNEDFPLDYIPEALDEIYALTHGQPYLVQLLGFQLVRRYNDFVFEQGRSRDPVFTVEDVEAVINDPEFFKRGRYYFDGVWGQAARGAEGQQAIVRVLAPHPEGLSLDALAQSTGMNDADLQEALNTLKRHDVVEETQGNWRIMVELFRRWVLQQ
;
A
#
# COMPACT_ATOMS: atom_id res chain seq x y z
N MET A 1 33.49 -50.42 -4.58
CA MET A 1 32.54 -49.71 -3.70
C MET A 1 33.11 -49.67 -2.29
N THR A 2 33.93 -48.68 -1.97
CA THR A 2 34.34 -48.39 -0.59
C THR A 2 33.33 -47.39 -0.03
N GLN A 3 32.37 -47.87 0.77
CA GLN A 3 31.48 -46.99 1.52
C GLN A 3 32.35 -46.19 2.51
N GLN A 4 32.62 -44.93 2.19
CA GLN A 4 33.17 -44.00 3.16
C GLN A 4 32.13 -43.83 4.28
N PRO A 5 32.56 -43.81 5.56
CA PRO A 5 31.64 -43.67 6.67
C PRO A 5 30.86 -42.34 6.55
N PRO A 6 29.56 -42.32 6.92
CA PRO A 6 28.75 -41.11 6.87
C PRO A 6 29.38 -40.03 7.77
N VAL A 7 29.42 -38.80 7.28
CA VAL A 7 29.91 -37.65 8.05
C VAL A 7 29.06 -37.51 9.32
N PRO A 8 29.65 -37.54 10.54
CA PRO A 8 28.89 -37.41 11.77
C PRO A 8 28.34 -35.99 11.91
N ARG A 9 27.04 -35.86 12.23
CA ARG A 9 26.43 -34.58 12.61
C ARG A 9 26.87 -34.20 14.02
N LEU A 10 27.35 -32.98 14.15
CA LEU A 10 27.78 -32.44 15.43
C LEU A 10 26.61 -31.85 16.22
N ASP A 11 26.68 -32.03 17.53
CA ASP A 11 25.84 -31.40 18.54
C ASP A 11 26.79 -30.90 19.64
N LEU A 12 27.27 -29.67 19.46
CA LEU A 12 28.17 -29.00 20.40
C LEU A 12 27.39 -28.21 21.47
N ALA A 13 26.06 -28.29 21.45
CA ALA A 13 25.21 -27.58 22.40
C ALA A 13 25.40 -28.10 23.84
N PRO A 14 25.47 -27.20 24.85
CA PRO A 14 25.50 -27.58 26.26
C PRO A 14 24.20 -28.29 26.67
N LYS A 15 24.29 -29.38 27.44
CA LYS A 15 23.11 -30.15 27.89
C LYS A 15 22.74 -29.84 29.34
N LEU A 16 22.13 -28.66 29.59
CA LEU A 16 21.46 -28.39 30.88
C LEU A 16 19.95 -28.20 30.67
N LYS A 17 19.16 -29.23 30.98
CA LYS A 17 17.69 -29.24 30.79
C LYS A 17 16.88 -28.59 31.92
N ARG A 18 17.53 -27.95 32.90
CA ARG A 18 16.88 -27.31 34.07
C ARG A 18 17.42 -25.90 34.31
N PRO A 19 16.63 -24.96 34.87
CA PRO A 19 17.13 -23.65 35.26
C PRO A 19 18.17 -23.73 36.39
N LEU A 20 19.10 -22.78 36.38
CA LEU A 20 20.06 -22.54 37.46
C LEU A 20 19.32 -22.02 38.70
N SER A 21 19.70 -22.53 39.88
CA SER A 21 19.11 -22.15 41.17
C SER A 21 20.08 -21.35 42.03
N ILE A 22 19.61 -20.28 42.68
CA ILE A 22 20.40 -19.50 43.68
C ILE A 22 20.82 -20.37 44.86
N TRP A 23 20.03 -21.39 45.18
CA TRP A 23 20.19 -22.16 46.42
C TRP A 23 21.04 -23.41 46.21
N ASN A 24 21.47 -23.70 44.98
CA ASN A 24 22.29 -24.87 44.68
C ASN A 24 23.76 -24.48 44.50
N PRO A 25 24.68 -24.84 45.42
CA PRO A 25 26.10 -24.50 45.31
C PRO A 25 26.77 -25.10 44.06
N LEU A 26 26.28 -26.24 43.56
CA LEU A 26 26.80 -26.84 42.32
C LEU A 26 26.49 -26.00 41.08
N ASP A 27 25.42 -25.20 41.11
CA ASP A 27 25.07 -24.31 40.01
C ASP A 27 26.04 -23.11 39.95
N TYR A 28 26.60 -22.66 41.09
CA TYR A 28 27.68 -21.66 41.10
C TYR A 28 28.99 -22.21 40.56
N LEU A 29 29.37 -23.45 40.93
CA LEU A 29 30.55 -24.10 40.36
C LEU A 29 30.40 -24.33 38.86
N ARG A 30 29.18 -24.69 38.41
CA ARG A 30 28.86 -24.82 36.99
C ARG A 30 28.89 -23.47 36.27
N LEU A 31 28.39 -22.40 36.90
CA LEU A 31 28.45 -21.06 36.34
C LEU A 31 29.89 -20.55 36.27
N LEU A 32 30.73 -20.84 37.28
CA LEU A 32 32.18 -20.60 37.24
C LEU A 32 32.81 -21.39 36.09
N TYR A 33 32.48 -22.67 35.96
CA TYR A 33 32.95 -23.50 34.86
C TYR A 33 32.49 -22.96 33.49
N TRP A 34 31.27 -22.48 33.34
CA TRP A 34 30.81 -21.84 32.11
C TRP A 34 31.53 -20.52 31.86
N VAL A 35 31.64 -19.63 32.84
CA VAL A 35 32.32 -18.34 32.71
C VAL A 35 33.78 -18.50 32.31
N PHE A 36 34.51 -19.43 32.93
CA PHE A 36 35.95 -19.59 32.70
C PHE A 36 36.28 -20.59 31.58
N PHE A 37 35.51 -21.65 31.44
CA PHE A 37 35.84 -22.79 30.56
C PHE A 37 34.83 -23.05 29.43
N PHE A 38 33.62 -22.49 29.49
CA PHE A 38 32.61 -22.69 28.44
C PHE A 38 31.60 -21.53 28.32
N PRO A 39 32.06 -20.30 27.99
CA PRO A 39 31.20 -19.11 28.05
C PRO A 39 30.06 -19.15 27.03
N GLN A 40 30.21 -19.97 25.98
CA GLN A 40 29.14 -20.22 25.01
C GLN A 40 27.92 -20.92 25.63
N ALA A 41 28.10 -21.69 26.71
CA ALA A 41 26.97 -22.27 27.44
C ALA A 41 26.11 -21.24 28.15
N LEU A 42 26.70 -20.11 28.53
CA LEU A 42 25.96 -18.99 29.10
C LEU A 42 25.02 -18.39 28.05
N ARG A 43 25.51 -18.16 26.83
CA ARG A 43 24.72 -17.68 25.68
C ARG A 43 23.63 -18.67 25.29
N TRP A 44 23.95 -19.95 25.19
CA TRP A 44 22.96 -20.99 24.91
C TRP A 44 21.88 -21.06 25.99
N TYR A 45 22.25 -21.04 27.27
CA TYR A 45 21.30 -21.08 28.38
C TYR A 45 20.34 -19.87 28.36
N VAL A 46 20.84 -18.69 28.01
CA VAL A 46 20.02 -17.47 27.82
C VAL A 46 19.10 -17.59 26.61
N ASN A 47 19.58 -18.10 25.48
CA ASN A 47 18.82 -18.21 24.23
C ASN A 47 17.76 -19.33 24.25
N GLU A 48 18.07 -20.48 24.83
CA GLU A 48 17.17 -21.63 24.91
C GLU A 48 16.09 -21.45 26.01
N SER A 49 16.42 -20.71 27.08
CA SER A 49 15.50 -20.45 28.20
C SER A 49 14.73 -19.14 28.04
N GLY A 50 15.02 -18.33 27.01
CA GLY A 50 14.45 -17.01 26.76
C GLY A 50 13.47 -17.03 25.59
N GLY A 51 12.20 -16.73 25.85
CA GLY A 51 11.24 -16.42 24.79
C GLY A 51 11.65 -15.18 24.00
N ARG A 52 11.33 -15.19 22.70
CA ARG A 52 11.48 -14.14 21.66
C ARG A 52 11.92 -12.75 22.13
N HIS A 53 13.01 -12.28 21.53
CA HIS A 53 13.51 -10.90 21.50
C HIS A 53 12.36 -9.88 21.31
N ILE A 54 12.21 -8.96 22.27
CA ILE A 54 11.18 -7.91 22.25
C ILE A 54 11.73 -6.69 21.50
N SER A 55 11.00 -6.22 20.48
CA SER A 55 11.37 -5.05 19.66
C SER A 55 11.18 -3.75 20.44
N GLU A 56 12.23 -2.95 20.54
CA GLU A 56 12.18 -1.59 21.10
C GLU A 56 11.57 -0.59 20.09
N ARG A 57 10.26 -0.40 20.14
CA ARG A 57 9.64 0.85 19.69
C ARG A 57 8.42 1.10 20.59
N ASN A 58 8.54 2.14 21.43
CA ASN A 58 7.52 2.70 22.32
C ASN A 58 7.36 2.03 23.71
N MET A 59 8.40 2.06 24.56
CA MET A 59 8.29 1.71 25.97
C MET A 59 8.29 2.96 26.88
N ASN A 60 7.19 3.17 27.61
CA ASN A 60 7.15 4.10 28.74
C ASN A 60 7.65 3.43 30.03
N LEU A 61 8.28 4.22 30.92
CA LEU A 61 8.85 3.78 32.21
C LEU A 61 7.89 2.89 33.02
N ARG A 62 6.58 3.17 33.00
CA ARG A 62 5.58 2.37 33.72
C ARG A 62 5.39 0.94 33.17
N LYS A 63 5.43 0.76 31.84
CA LYS A 63 5.37 -0.57 31.18
C LYS A 63 6.68 -1.36 31.37
N ARG A 64 7.82 -0.67 31.52
CA ARG A 64 9.11 -1.29 31.91
C ARG A 64 9.02 -1.97 33.27
N TRP A 65 8.28 -1.38 34.21
CA TRP A 65 8.08 -1.96 35.55
C TRP A 65 7.06 -3.11 35.55
N GLU A 66 6.02 -3.07 34.73
CA GLU A 66 5.06 -4.18 34.60
C GLU A 66 5.66 -5.41 33.90
N LEU A 67 6.65 -5.22 33.01
CA LEU A 67 7.37 -6.30 32.33
C LEU A 67 8.37 -7.07 33.22
N LEU A 68 8.68 -6.57 34.42
CA LEU A 68 9.56 -7.26 35.40
C LEU A 68 8.96 -8.56 35.95
N GLY A 69 7.66 -8.83 35.71
CA GLY A 69 6.97 -10.05 36.12
C GLY A 69 7.16 -11.29 35.23
N GLN A 70 7.97 -11.22 34.16
CA GLN A 70 8.18 -12.36 33.26
C GLN A 70 9.49 -13.13 33.53
N ASN A 71 9.41 -14.46 33.43
CA ASN A 71 10.41 -15.47 33.80
C ASN A 71 11.83 -15.27 33.22
N ALA A 72 12.01 -14.51 32.15
CA ALA A 72 13.31 -14.33 31.48
C ALA A 72 14.22 -13.31 32.17
N ILE A 73 13.68 -12.14 32.56
CA ILE A 73 14.45 -11.06 33.21
C ILE A 73 14.82 -11.46 34.64
N GLN A 74 13.91 -12.14 35.35
CA GLN A 74 14.19 -12.70 36.67
C GLN A 74 15.38 -13.67 36.63
N ARG A 75 15.51 -14.47 35.55
CA ARG A 75 16.62 -15.42 35.32
C ARG A 75 17.93 -14.75 34.91
N GLN A 76 17.89 -13.61 34.22
CA GLN A 76 19.07 -12.79 33.95
C GLN A 76 19.56 -12.06 35.21
N LEU A 77 18.65 -11.54 36.04
CA LEU A 77 18.96 -10.98 37.36
C LEU A 77 19.54 -12.03 38.32
N LEU A 78 19.03 -13.27 38.24
CA LEU A 78 19.57 -14.45 38.93
C LEU A 78 21.03 -14.73 38.54
N LEU A 79 21.34 -14.79 37.24
CA LEU A 79 22.70 -14.96 36.73
C LEU A 79 23.63 -13.81 37.18
N PHE A 80 23.11 -12.58 37.15
CA PHE A 80 23.82 -11.39 37.62
C PHE A 80 24.21 -11.48 39.09
N PHE A 81 23.24 -11.82 39.94
CA PHE A 81 23.46 -11.98 41.37
C PHE A 81 24.43 -13.12 41.68
N GLN A 82 24.29 -14.28 41.01
CA GLN A 82 25.21 -15.40 41.17
C GLN A 82 26.64 -15.03 40.77
N GLY A 83 26.81 -14.31 39.66
CA GLY A 83 28.11 -13.80 39.20
C GLY A 83 28.78 -12.81 40.16
N LEU A 84 27.98 -11.92 40.75
CA LEU A 84 28.46 -10.94 41.73
C LEU A 84 28.98 -11.64 43.00
N VAL A 85 28.21 -12.60 43.53
CA VAL A 85 28.63 -13.43 44.67
C VAL A 85 29.92 -14.19 44.34
N LEU A 86 30.00 -14.77 43.15
CA LEU A 86 31.16 -15.52 42.70
C LEU A 86 32.43 -14.65 42.62
N THR A 87 32.32 -13.41 42.11
CA THR A 87 33.46 -12.47 41.98
C THR A 87 34.07 -12.14 43.33
N VAL A 88 33.21 -11.85 44.32
CA VAL A 88 33.64 -11.51 45.68
C VAL A 88 34.25 -12.73 46.37
N VAL A 89 33.59 -13.89 46.32
CA VAL A 89 34.03 -15.11 46.99
C VAL A 89 35.34 -15.66 46.41
N THR A 90 35.48 -15.67 45.08
CA THR A 90 36.71 -16.17 44.43
C THR A 90 37.90 -15.26 44.69
N SER A 91 37.73 -13.93 44.65
CA SER A 91 38.78 -12.97 44.96
C SER A 91 39.28 -13.11 46.40
N LEU A 92 38.37 -13.31 47.36
CA LEU A 92 38.71 -13.56 48.76
C LEU A 92 39.42 -14.91 48.94
N ALA A 93 38.92 -15.98 48.32
CA ALA A 93 39.50 -17.32 48.42
C ALA A 93 40.93 -17.37 47.86
N VAL A 94 41.18 -16.75 46.70
CA VAL A 94 42.53 -16.70 46.11
C VAL A 94 43.48 -15.83 46.95
N GLY A 95 43.00 -14.70 47.48
CA GLY A 95 43.78 -13.88 48.41
C GLY A 95 44.23 -14.67 49.66
N LEU A 96 43.35 -15.49 50.22
CA LEU A 96 43.66 -16.37 51.36
C LEU A 96 44.66 -17.48 50.97
N ILE A 97 44.53 -18.06 49.78
CA ILE A 97 45.48 -19.07 49.27
C ILE A 97 46.87 -18.45 49.10
N PHE A 98 46.98 -17.25 48.53
CA PHE A 98 48.28 -16.56 48.40
C PHE A 98 48.90 -16.24 49.76
N GLN A 99 48.09 -15.83 50.74
CA GLN A 99 48.56 -15.65 52.11
C GLN A 99 49.03 -16.98 52.73
N ALA A 100 48.38 -18.10 52.43
CA ALA A 100 48.79 -19.44 52.87
C ALA A 100 50.10 -19.93 52.21
N VAL A 101 50.46 -19.40 51.04
CA VAL A 101 51.71 -19.68 50.32
C VAL A 101 52.78 -18.60 50.62
N ASN A 102 52.60 -17.79 51.67
CA ASN A 102 53.52 -16.69 52.07
C ASN A 102 53.72 -15.59 51.03
N ILE A 103 52.75 -15.38 50.12
CA ILE A 103 52.75 -14.23 49.22
C ILE A 103 52.01 -13.09 49.92
N PRO A 104 52.62 -11.90 50.10
CA PRO A 104 51.97 -10.78 50.75
C PRO A 104 50.83 -10.25 49.85
N VAL A 105 49.64 -10.03 50.42
CA VAL A 105 48.43 -9.58 49.69
C VAL A 105 47.92 -8.28 50.27
N SER A 106 47.72 -7.26 49.43
CA SER A 106 47.05 -6.01 49.82
C SER A 106 45.54 -6.15 49.73
N TRP A 107 44.87 -6.42 50.86
CA TRP A 107 43.40 -6.54 50.93
C TRP A 107 42.66 -5.27 50.48
N PHE A 108 43.26 -4.09 50.66
CA PHE A 108 42.72 -2.82 50.16
C PHE A 108 42.68 -2.77 48.63
N ALA A 109 43.75 -3.21 47.97
CA ALA A 109 43.81 -3.26 46.50
C ALA A 109 42.90 -4.36 45.92
N VAL A 110 42.77 -5.50 46.61
CA VAL A 110 41.78 -6.53 46.26
C VAL A 110 40.36 -5.96 46.34
N ALA A 111 40.02 -5.25 47.43
CA ALA A 111 38.71 -4.62 47.60
C ALA A 111 38.42 -3.54 46.54
N LEU A 112 39.41 -2.70 46.21
CA LEU A 112 39.28 -1.67 45.18
C LEU A 112 39.11 -2.29 43.79
N GLY A 113 39.86 -3.35 43.48
CA GLY A 113 39.74 -4.08 42.21
C GLY A 113 38.38 -4.73 42.03
N VAL A 114 37.83 -5.33 43.10
CA VAL A 114 36.47 -5.89 43.12
C VAL A 114 35.41 -4.78 42.96
N ALA A 115 35.56 -3.64 43.64
CA ALA A 115 34.61 -2.53 43.52
C ALA A 115 34.59 -1.92 42.10
N LEU A 116 35.77 -1.73 41.49
CA LEU A 116 35.89 -1.22 40.12
C LEU A 116 35.34 -2.20 39.10
N SER A 117 35.58 -3.51 39.26
CA SER A 117 35.01 -4.52 38.35
C SER A 117 33.50 -4.63 38.48
N MET A 118 32.95 -4.54 39.70
CA MET A 118 31.50 -4.51 39.93
C MET A 118 30.86 -3.29 39.26
N MET A 119 31.45 -2.10 39.43
CA MET A 119 30.95 -0.87 38.81
C MET A 119 30.98 -0.94 37.27
N LEU A 120 32.10 -1.40 36.70
CA LEU A 120 32.25 -1.54 35.25
C LEU A 120 31.29 -2.59 34.65
N SER A 121 31.05 -3.69 35.36
CA SER A 121 30.15 -4.77 34.93
C SER A 121 28.69 -4.35 34.95
N VAL A 122 28.29 -3.56 35.95
CA VAL A 122 26.95 -2.95 36.02
C VAL A 122 26.76 -1.99 34.85
N ILE A 123 27.74 -1.10 34.60
CA ILE A 123 27.67 -0.10 33.52
C ILE A 123 27.61 -0.79 32.15
N LEU A 124 28.51 -1.74 31.87
CA LEU A 124 28.53 -2.47 30.60
C LEU A 124 27.28 -3.34 30.44
N GLY A 125 26.79 -3.98 31.50
CA GLY A 125 25.56 -4.78 31.48
C GLY A 125 24.31 -3.96 31.18
N VAL A 126 24.22 -2.74 31.74
CA VAL A 126 23.12 -1.80 31.49
C VAL A 126 23.21 -1.18 30.09
N MET A 127 24.42 -0.92 29.59
CA MET A 127 24.63 -0.30 28.26
C MET A 127 24.54 -1.28 27.09
N SER A 128 24.81 -2.57 27.30
CA SER A 128 24.85 -3.59 26.24
C SER A 128 23.63 -4.51 26.20
N GLY A 129 22.79 -4.52 27.24
CA GLY A 129 21.66 -5.46 27.36
C GLY A 129 22.07 -6.93 27.60
N ASP A 130 23.36 -7.27 27.51
CA ASP A 130 23.90 -8.61 27.72
C ASP A 130 24.43 -8.76 29.16
N VAL A 131 23.53 -9.17 30.04
CA VAL A 131 23.82 -9.44 31.47
C VAL A 131 24.76 -10.65 31.63
N ALA A 132 24.78 -11.57 30.67
CA ALA A 132 25.56 -12.80 30.74
C ALA A 132 27.04 -12.51 30.41
N GLY A 133 27.28 -11.73 29.35
CA GLY A 133 28.62 -11.25 28.99
C GLY A 133 29.24 -10.34 30.06
N SER A 134 28.45 -9.45 30.66
CA SER A 134 28.94 -8.54 31.71
C SER A 134 29.31 -9.27 33.01
N VAL A 135 28.58 -10.34 33.36
CA VAL A 135 28.89 -11.20 34.52
C VAL A 135 30.19 -11.97 34.32
N ALA A 136 30.36 -12.61 33.16
CA ALA A 136 31.57 -13.36 32.86
C ALA A 136 32.81 -12.44 32.86
N PHE A 137 32.66 -11.24 32.29
CA PHE A 137 33.69 -10.22 32.27
C PHE A 137 34.01 -9.68 33.67
N GLY A 138 32.99 -9.36 34.46
CA GLY A 138 33.16 -8.84 35.82
C GLY A 138 33.88 -9.77 36.79
N VAL A 139 33.54 -11.06 36.73
CA VAL A 139 34.18 -12.12 37.53
C VAL A 139 35.64 -12.27 37.12
N ALA A 140 35.92 -12.44 35.82
CA ALA A 140 37.28 -12.68 35.34
C ALA A 140 38.18 -11.44 35.50
N PHE A 141 37.67 -10.25 35.19
CA PHE A 141 38.39 -8.99 35.26
C PHE A 141 38.63 -8.55 36.71
N GLY A 142 37.63 -8.69 37.59
CA GLY A 142 37.74 -8.35 39.02
C GLY A 142 38.75 -9.19 39.77
N VAL A 143 38.75 -10.51 39.53
CA VAL A 143 39.75 -11.42 40.11
C VAL A 143 41.14 -11.09 39.58
N THR A 144 41.30 -10.85 38.28
CA THR A 144 42.62 -10.59 37.68
C THR A 144 43.19 -9.22 38.11
N LEU A 145 42.40 -8.14 38.09
CA LEU A 145 42.85 -6.80 38.52
C LEU A 145 43.07 -6.71 40.02
N GLY A 146 42.16 -7.27 40.82
CA GLY A 146 42.31 -7.29 42.28
C GLY A 146 43.57 -8.03 42.73
N LEU A 147 43.93 -9.13 42.05
CA LEU A 147 45.12 -9.91 42.36
C LEU A 147 46.41 -9.29 41.80
N THR A 148 46.42 -8.80 40.56
CA THR A 148 47.62 -8.19 39.96
C THR A 148 48.00 -6.89 40.67
N LEU A 149 47.04 -6.01 40.95
CA LEU A 149 47.27 -4.81 41.75
C LEU A 149 47.58 -5.15 43.22
N GLY A 150 46.91 -6.15 43.78
CA GLY A 150 47.09 -6.58 45.16
C GLY A 150 48.46 -7.17 45.47
N VAL A 151 49.01 -7.98 44.56
CA VAL A 151 50.35 -8.57 44.66
C VAL A 151 51.42 -7.55 44.29
N ALA A 152 51.22 -6.76 43.23
CA ALA A 152 52.20 -5.73 42.83
C ALA A 152 52.41 -4.66 43.91
N VAL A 153 51.32 -4.18 44.53
CA VAL A 153 51.40 -3.19 45.64
C VAL A 153 52.03 -3.81 46.90
N ALA A 154 51.77 -5.08 47.17
CA ALA A 154 52.35 -5.76 48.34
C ALA A 154 53.84 -6.06 48.17
N VAL A 155 54.28 -6.42 46.96
CA VAL A 155 55.70 -6.59 46.62
C VAL A 155 56.43 -5.24 46.63
N LEU A 156 55.83 -4.18 46.08
CA LEU A 156 56.38 -2.81 46.17
C LEU A 156 56.46 -2.30 47.61
N ARG A 157 55.47 -2.61 48.46
CA ARG A 157 55.49 -2.24 49.88
C ARG A 157 56.55 -2.99 50.67
N GLY A 158 56.74 -4.29 50.40
CA GLY A 158 57.78 -5.10 51.03
C GLY A 158 59.20 -4.69 50.63
N ILE A 159 59.38 -4.12 49.43
CA ILE A 159 60.66 -3.53 48.99
C ILE A 159 60.89 -2.13 49.59
N VAL A 160 59.83 -1.39 49.91
CA VAL A 160 59.90 0.00 50.40
C VAL A 160 59.90 0.10 51.94
N GLU A 161 59.54 -0.98 52.66
CA GLU A 161 59.62 -1.00 54.13
C GLU A 161 61.05 -1.00 54.70
N ASP A 162 62.09 -1.16 53.85
CA ASP A 162 63.50 -1.05 54.27
C ASP A 162 64.12 0.35 54.15
N VAL A 163 63.43 1.36 53.59
CA VAL A 163 63.98 2.72 53.50
C VAL A 163 62.94 3.81 53.76
N THR A 164 63.03 4.38 54.96
CA THR A 164 62.54 5.69 55.42
C THR A 164 61.02 5.91 55.51
N PHE A 165 60.52 5.76 56.72
CA PHE A 165 59.20 6.15 57.20
C PHE A 165 59.08 7.69 57.26
N GLY A 166 58.03 8.23 56.62
CA GLY A 166 57.45 9.53 56.99
C GLY A 166 57.55 10.67 55.99
N ARG A 167 56.94 10.57 54.78
CA ARG A 167 56.43 11.75 54.02
C ARG A 167 55.59 11.50 52.74
N ALA A 168 54.82 10.41 52.63
CA ALA A 168 54.13 10.07 51.37
C ALA A 168 52.62 9.75 51.49
N LEU A 169 51.88 10.36 52.43
CA LEU A 169 50.42 10.19 52.50
C LEU A 169 49.61 11.33 51.84
N GLY A 170 50.23 12.43 51.42
CA GLY A 170 49.53 13.57 50.79
C GLY A 170 49.42 13.53 49.26
N VAL A 171 50.35 12.85 48.56
CA VAL A 171 50.47 12.97 47.09
C VAL A 171 49.75 11.84 46.34
N THR A 172 49.69 10.64 46.89
CA THR A 172 49.02 9.49 46.26
C THR A 172 47.48 9.60 46.28
N LEU A 173 46.92 10.24 47.31
CA LEU A 173 45.48 10.51 47.43
C LEU A 173 45.01 11.61 46.47
N CYS A 174 45.88 12.56 46.11
CA CYS A 174 45.52 13.67 45.21
C CYS A 174 45.46 13.22 43.74
N VAL A 175 46.39 12.37 43.29
CA VAL A 175 46.45 11.89 41.90
C VAL A 175 45.35 10.86 41.60
N THR A 176 44.96 10.04 42.57
CA THR A 176 43.90 9.03 42.38
C THR A 176 42.49 9.68 42.35
N GLY A 177 42.28 10.76 43.11
CA GLY A 177 41.01 11.49 43.12
C GLY A 177 40.74 12.29 41.85
N CYS A 178 41.75 12.95 41.28
CA CYS A 178 41.57 13.81 40.11
C CYS A 178 41.30 13.05 38.80
N VAL A 179 41.85 11.84 38.63
CA VAL A 179 41.64 11.03 37.42
C VAL A 179 40.25 10.36 37.42
N VAL A 180 39.71 10.01 38.58
CA VAL A 180 38.38 9.38 38.72
C VAL A 180 37.23 10.40 38.54
N PHE A 181 37.43 11.65 38.97
CA PHE A 181 36.41 12.71 38.83
C PHE A 181 36.35 13.31 37.41
N GLY A 182 37.47 13.29 36.66
CA GLY A 182 37.53 13.83 35.31
C GLY A 182 36.87 12.95 34.23
N ILE A 183 36.89 11.63 34.40
CA ILE A 183 36.34 10.68 33.41
C ILE A 183 34.83 10.45 33.60
N THR A 184 34.29 10.70 34.79
CA THR A 184 32.87 10.48 35.10
C THR A 184 31.95 11.65 34.72
N LEU A 185 32.46 12.89 34.66
CA LEU A 185 31.68 14.07 34.23
C LEU A 185 31.85 14.44 32.74
N GLY A 186 32.96 14.07 32.09
CA GLY A 186 33.21 14.38 30.67
C GLY A 186 32.42 13.54 29.66
N VAL A 187 31.68 12.52 30.10
CA VAL A 187 30.92 11.59 29.23
C VAL A 187 29.39 11.74 29.44
N LEU A 188 28.95 12.60 30.37
CA LEU A 188 27.53 12.81 30.68
C LEU A 188 26.92 14.10 30.10
N GLU A 189 27.73 15.01 29.55
CA GLU A 189 27.23 16.20 28.83
C GLU A 189 27.72 16.23 27.39
N GLY A 190 26.87 15.71 26.51
CA GLY A 190 27.07 15.79 25.07
C GLY A 190 25.90 15.16 24.32
N PHE A 191 24.72 15.78 24.38
CA PHE A 191 23.84 16.10 23.23
C PHE A 191 22.44 16.56 23.67
N GLY A 192 22.09 17.82 23.33
CA GLY A 192 20.74 18.40 23.24
C GLY A 192 20.19 19.01 24.54
N GLY A 193 19.91 20.31 24.70
CA GLY A 193 19.84 21.46 23.80
C GLY A 193 18.76 22.41 24.33
N GLY A 194 19.10 23.68 24.57
CA GLY A 194 18.16 24.82 24.47
C GLY A 194 17.28 25.21 25.67
N VAL A 195 17.66 26.33 26.28
CA VAL A 195 16.79 27.44 26.76
C VAL A 195 15.76 27.16 27.87
N ALA A 196 16.11 27.42 29.13
CA ALA A 196 15.36 28.30 30.05
C ALA A 196 16.04 28.41 31.44
N SER A 197 16.01 29.62 32.00
CA SER A 197 16.58 30.10 33.27
C SER A 197 18.11 30.17 33.32
N GLY A 198 18.77 31.31 33.57
CA GLY A 198 18.33 32.55 34.17
C GLY A 198 19.13 32.82 35.43
N VAL A 199 20.27 33.49 35.25
CA VAL A 199 20.89 34.48 36.15
C VAL A 199 20.78 34.23 37.66
N ALA A 200 21.87 33.77 38.28
CA ALA A 200 22.37 34.32 39.55
C ALA A 200 23.80 33.79 39.83
N GLY A 201 24.76 34.69 40.02
CA GLY A 201 26.00 34.36 40.73
C GLY A 201 27.28 34.23 39.89
N SER A 202 27.59 35.26 39.12
CA SER A 202 28.98 35.55 38.74
C SER A 202 29.85 35.87 39.97
N MET A 203 31.17 35.61 39.83
CA MET A 203 32.32 36.23 40.53
C MET A 203 32.86 35.53 41.80
N ALA A 204 34.09 34.99 41.76
CA ALA A 204 35.32 35.76 42.02
C ALA A 204 36.60 34.86 42.06
N SER A 205 37.63 35.28 41.31
CA SER A 205 39.09 35.10 41.52
C SER A 205 39.69 33.67 41.53
N GLY A 206 40.80 33.37 40.85
CA GLY A 206 41.77 34.21 40.15
C GLY A 206 42.89 33.34 39.59
N VAL A 207 43.27 33.64 38.36
CA VAL A 207 44.45 33.14 37.65
C VAL A 207 45.71 33.72 38.32
N VAL A 208 46.84 32.98 38.31
CA VAL A 208 48.25 33.42 38.10
C VAL A 208 49.26 32.62 38.96
N PHE A 209 50.31 32.09 38.29
CA PHE A 209 51.44 31.24 38.73
C PHE A 209 51.12 29.74 38.97
N GLY A 210 51.77 28.76 38.36
CA GLY A 210 53.06 28.76 37.65
C GLY A 210 53.20 27.56 36.71
N VAL A 211 53.19 27.86 35.41
CA VAL A 211 53.96 27.09 34.43
C VAL A 211 55.41 27.52 34.63
N THR A 212 56.29 26.63 35.11
CA THR A 212 57.76 26.53 34.86
C THR A 212 58.57 25.80 35.96
N SER A 213 58.10 24.68 36.52
CA SER A 213 59.00 23.70 37.17
C SER A 213 58.29 22.37 37.40
N GLY A 214 58.54 21.39 36.55
CA GLY A 214 58.03 20.01 36.74
C GLY A 214 57.99 19.14 35.48
N VAL A 215 58.16 19.74 34.29
CA VAL A 215 58.05 19.04 33.00
C VAL A 215 59.28 18.18 32.66
N MET A 216 60.40 18.31 33.38
CA MET A 216 61.61 17.50 33.10
C MET A 216 61.72 16.20 33.93
N GLY A 217 60.91 16.03 35.00
CA GLY A 217 60.94 14.83 35.85
C GLY A 217 59.82 13.81 35.58
N GLY A 218 58.67 14.26 35.08
CA GLY A 218 57.49 13.39 34.90
C GLY A 218 57.52 12.51 33.64
N ILE A 219 58.27 12.90 32.61
CA ILE A 219 58.25 12.21 31.31
C ILE A 219 59.14 10.95 31.31
N MET A 220 60.25 10.93 32.07
CA MET A 220 61.13 9.76 32.08
C MET A 220 60.61 8.58 32.93
N LEU A 221 59.80 8.85 33.97
CA LEU A 221 59.17 7.80 34.79
C LEU A 221 57.76 7.41 34.32
N GLY A 222 57.01 8.33 33.70
CA GLY A 222 55.67 8.05 33.18
C GLY A 222 55.65 7.15 31.94
N VAL A 223 56.67 7.25 31.06
CA VAL A 223 56.75 6.41 29.86
C VAL A 223 57.26 5.00 30.20
N ALA A 224 58.21 4.85 31.12
CA ALA A 224 58.69 3.53 31.53
C ALA A 224 57.61 2.74 32.29
N GLY A 225 56.92 3.35 33.26
CA GLY A 225 55.84 2.71 34.01
C GLY A 225 54.55 2.53 33.20
N GLY A 226 54.23 3.49 32.32
CA GLY A 226 53.08 3.38 31.42
C GLY A 226 53.27 2.29 30.37
N VAL A 227 54.48 2.15 29.80
CA VAL A 227 54.78 1.11 28.81
C VAL A 227 54.89 -0.26 29.46
N THR A 228 55.48 -0.42 30.65
CA THR A 228 55.53 -1.73 31.34
C THR A 228 54.16 -2.18 31.83
N VAL A 229 53.36 -1.30 32.44
CA VAL A 229 52.00 -1.65 32.87
C VAL A 229 51.10 -1.89 31.66
N CYS A 230 51.24 -1.12 30.58
CA CYS A 230 50.48 -1.36 29.35
C CYS A 230 50.94 -2.64 28.65
N LEU A 231 52.24 -2.97 28.62
CA LEU A 231 52.73 -4.26 28.11
C LEU A 231 52.28 -5.42 28.98
N GLU A 232 52.37 -5.33 30.30
CA GLU A 232 51.96 -6.40 31.23
C GLU A 232 50.45 -6.61 31.19
N VAL A 233 49.66 -5.53 31.13
CA VAL A 233 48.21 -5.61 30.95
C VAL A 233 47.87 -6.13 29.55
N CYS A 234 48.54 -5.69 28.49
CA CYS A 234 48.33 -6.21 27.13
C CYS A 234 48.79 -7.66 26.98
N LEU A 235 49.85 -8.09 27.66
CA LEU A 235 50.38 -9.45 27.61
C LEU A 235 49.52 -10.38 28.48
N ALA A 236 49.13 -9.95 29.68
CA ALA A 236 48.17 -10.66 30.51
C ALA A 236 46.80 -10.74 29.83
N PHE A 237 46.37 -9.69 29.14
CA PHE A 237 45.15 -9.66 28.32
C PHE A 237 45.29 -10.55 27.08
N ALA A 238 46.43 -10.54 26.39
CA ALA A 238 46.68 -11.41 25.25
C ALA A 238 46.73 -12.88 25.68
N VAL A 239 47.38 -13.22 26.79
CA VAL A 239 47.38 -14.58 27.35
C VAL A 239 45.97 -14.96 27.81
N ALA A 240 45.22 -14.03 28.42
CA ALA A 240 43.86 -14.28 28.85
C ALA A 240 42.86 -14.44 27.69
N VAL A 241 43.06 -13.77 26.56
CA VAL A 241 42.18 -13.86 25.39
C VAL A 241 42.59 -15.01 24.47
N LEU A 242 43.89 -15.19 24.24
CA LEU A 242 44.42 -16.24 23.35
C LEU A 242 44.43 -17.61 24.03
N ARG A 243 44.43 -17.67 25.38
CA ARG A 243 44.44 -18.90 26.20
C ARG A 243 45.44 -19.94 25.67
N PRO A 244 46.73 -19.59 25.51
CA PRO A 244 47.74 -20.45 24.88
C PRO A 244 47.87 -21.81 25.57
N GLU A 245 47.62 -21.91 26.87
CA GLU A 245 47.55 -23.14 27.65
C GLU A 245 46.43 -24.08 27.15
N THR A 246 45.24 -23.55 26.86
CA THR A 246 44.14 -24.34 26.30
C THR A 246 44.38 -24.72 24.85
N TRP A 247 45.03 -23.83 24.08
CA TRP A 247 45.45 -24.11 22.71
C TRP A 247 46.52 -25.22 22.67
N LEU A 248 47.50 -25.21 23.59
CA LEU A 248 48.52 -26.25 23.72
C LEU A 248 47.90 -27.59 24.10
N ILE A 249 47.05 -27.64 25.13
CA ILE A 249 46.33 -28.86 25.55
C ILE A 249 45.47 -29.39 24.40
N GLY A 250 44.74 -28.50 23.72
CA GLY A 250 43.92 -28.83 22.56
C GLY A 250 44.77 -29.32 21.37
N SER A 251 45.96 -28.76 21.16
CA SER A 251 46.89 -29.20 20.11
C SER A 251 47.46 -30.59 20.40
N PHE A 252 47.85 -30.88 21.65
CA PHE A 252 48.44 -32.18 22.03
C PHE A 252 47.41 -33.32 22.16
N LEU A 253 46.26 -33.10 22.80
CA LEU A 253 45.24 -34.14 22.96
C LEU A 253 44.60 -34.53 21.63
N ASN A 254 44.48 -33.58 20.70
CA ASN A 254 43.94 -33.79 19.37
C ASN A 254 44.94 -34.46 18.41
N LEU A 255 46.19 -34.67 18.82
CA LEU A 255 47.18 -35.47 18.10
C LEU A 255 47.23 -36.93 18.59
N ARG A 256 46.81 -37.23 19.83
CA ARG A 256 46.95 -38.58 20.45
C ARG A 256 45.65 -39.40 20.58
N ILE A 257 44.48 -38.79 20.62
CA ILE A 257 43.17 -39.50 20.77
C ILE A 257 42.47 -39.59 19.41
N ILE A 258 43.20 -39.99 18.37
CA ILE A 258 42.69 -40.11 17.00
C ILE A 258 42.75 -41.57 16.57
N GLN A 259 41.73 -42.33 16.94
CA GLN A 259 41.38 -43.59 16.26
C GLN A 259 39.90 -43.97 16.41
N ASN A 260 39.14 -43.37 17.34
CA ASN A 260 37.70 -43.62 17.49
C ASN A 260 36.87 -42.32 17.53
N ASP A 261 35.73 -42.36 16.85
CA ASP A 261 34.71 -41.32 16.63
C ASP A 261 34.23 -40.59 17.90
N SER A 262 35.01 -39.64 18.40
CA SER A 262 34.59 -38.80 19.53
C SER A 262 35.07 -37.35 19.37
N TRP A 263 34.18 -36.49 18.86
CA TRP A 263 34.35 -35.05 18.88
C TRP A 263 34.16 -34.52 20.31
N LEU A 264 35.25 -34.42 21.07
CA LEU A 264 35.29 -33.65 22.31
C LEU A 264 36.27 -32.49 22.15
N MET A 265 35.78 -31.24 22.26
CA MET A 265 36.63 -30.11 22.61
C MET A 265 35.84 -28.95 23.22
N PRO A 266 36.14 -28.54 24.47
CA PRO A 266 35.80 -27.22 25.00
C PRO A 266 36.71 -26.16 24.35
N ARG A 267 36.16 -25.08 23.75
CA ARG A 267 36.95 -24.18 22.86
C ARG A 267 36.69 -22.70 23.12
N ILE A 268 37.71 -22.04 23.65
CA ILE A 268 37.67 -20.63 24.06
C ILE A 268 38.86 -19.83 23.51
N THR A 269 39.63 -20.42 22.60
CA THR A 269 40.74 -19.72 21.95
C THR A 269 40.35 -19.28 20.53
N PRO A 270 40.63 -18.02 20.16
CA PRO A 270 40.56 -17.56 18.77
C PRO A 270 41.76 -18.07 17.93
N LEU A 271 42.78 -18.68 18.57
CA LEU A 271 43.92 -19.25 17.86
C LEU A 271 43.48 -20.43 17.00
N PRO A 272 43.85 -20.47 15.70
CA PRO A 272 43.55 -21.58 14.81
C PRO A 272 44.02 -22.91 15.39
N LEU A 273 43.09 -23.85 15.55
CA LEU A 273 43.44 -25.21 15.95
C LEU A 273 44.06 -25.98 14.78
N PRO A 274 45.16 -26.72 15.00
CA PRO A 274 45.76 -27.54 13.97
C PRO A 274 44.78 -28.61 13.48
N ASN A 275 44.83 -28.92 12.18
CA ASN A 275 43.97 -29.90 11.49
C ASN A 275 42.47 -29.61 11.42
N LEU A 276 41.96 -28.55 12.08
CA LEU A 276 40.54 -28.19 12.02
C LEU A 276 40.10 -27.79 10.61
N VAL A 277 40.93 -27.00 9.91
CA VAL A 277 40.69 -26.61 8.51
C VAL A 277 40.55 -27.86 7.63
N TRP A 278 41.47 -28.81 7.76
CA TRP A 278 41.46 -30.03 6.95
C TRP A 278 40.25 -30.94 7.26
N ARG A 279 39.85 -31.05 8.53
CA ARG A 279 38.66 -31.81 8.92
C ARG A 279 37.37 -31.19 8.39
N LEU A 280 37.21 -29.87 8.51
CA LEU A 280 36.07 -29.15 7.95
C LEU A 280 36.07 -29.22 6.42
N GLU A 281 37.24 -29.10 5.79
CA GLU A 281 37.40 -29.26 4.34
C GLU A 281 36.97 -30.67 3.87
N THR A 282 37.40 -31.72 4.57
CA THR A 282 37.01 -33.11 4.27
C THR A 282 35.50 -33.32 4.47
N CYS A 283 34.96 -32.76 5.55
CA CYS A 283 33.54 -32.80 5.88
C CYS A 283 32.68 -32.16 4.78
N LEU A 284 33.05 -30.95 4.35
CA LEU A 284 32.38 -30.18 3.30
C LEU A 284 32.57 -30.80 1.90
N GLN A 285 33.69 -31.47 1.64
CA GLN A 285 33.92 -32.19 0.37
C GLN A 285 33.11 -33.49 0.26
N ASN A 286 32.93 -34.20 1.37
CA ASN A 286 32.19 -35.47 1.38
C ASN A 286 30.67 -35.27 1.43
N ASP A 287 30.18 -34.32 2.24
CA ASP A 287 28.77 -33.94 2.33
C ASP A 287 28.64 -32.44 2.62
N TRP A 288 28.23 -31.67 1.62
CA TRP A 288 28.10 -30.22 1.72
C TRP A 288 27.07 -29.79 2.77
N GLU A 289 25.91 -30.45 2.86
CA GLU A 289 24.85 -30.04 3.78
C GLU A 289 25.21 -30.37 5.23
N THR A 290 25.68 -31.59 5.49
CA THR A 290 26.16 -31.97 6.83
C THR A 290 27.42 -31.18 7.22
N GLY A 291 28.28 -30.87 6.25
CA GLY A 291 29.45 -30.01 6.46
C GLY A 291 29.09 -28.57 6.82
N LEU A 292 28.06 -27.99 6.20
CA LEU A 292 27.56 -26.66 6.57
C LEU A 292 26.91 -26.67 7.96
N HIS A 293 26.16 -27.71 8.32
CA HIS A 293 25.64 -27.89 9.68
C HIS A 293 26.78 -27.91 10.70
N ASN A 294 27.79 -28.74 10.47
CA ASN A 294 28.96 -28.85 11.33
C ASN A 294 29.75 -27.54 11.41
N THR A 295 29.80 -26.78 10.31
CA THR A 295 30.43 -25.45 10.26
C THR A 295 29.66 -24.45 11.11
N ASN A 296 28.33 -24.44 11.03
CA ASN A 296 27.46 -23.60 11.86
C ASN A 296 27.60 -23.94 13.35
N GLU A 297 27.64 -25.23 13.70
CA GLU A 297 27.89 -25.68 15.08
C GLU A 297 29.24 -25.19 15.61
N VAL A 298 30.30 -25.27 14.79
CA VAL A 298 31.62 -24.76 15.16
C VAL A 298 31.60 -23.23 15.32
N LEU A 299 30.89 -22.50 14.46
CA LEU A 299 30.74 -21.05 14.61
C LEU A 299 29.90 -20.66 15.83
N ALA A 300 28.87 -21.43 16.15
CA ALA A 300 27.96 -21.17 17.25
C ALA A 300 28.60 -21.39 18.62
N TYR A 301 29.37 -22.46 18.74
CA TYR A 301 29.84 -22.94 20.04
C TYR A 301 31.37 -22.85 20.23
N THR A 302 32.10 -22.29 19.27
CA THR A 302 33.57 -22.12 19.34
C THR A 302 34.01 -20.75 18.81
N LEU A 303 35.25 -20.34 19.10
CA LEU A 303 35.84 -19.09 18.57
C LEU A 303 36.65 -19.30 17.27
N GLN A 304 36.43 -20.40 16.55
CA GLN A 304 37.24 -20.83 15.41
C GLN A 304 36.76 -20.26 14.06
N PHE A 305 36.51 -18.95 13.99
CA PHE A 305 36.04 -18.27 12.78
C PHE A 305 37.04 -18.35 11.61
N ILE A 306 38.33 -18.11 11.88
CA ILE A 306 39.37 -18.07 10.84
C ILE A 306 39.52 -19.43 10.15
N PRO A 307 39.64 -20.57 10.86
CA PRO A 307 39.68 -21.90 10.23
C PRO A 307 38.44 -22.24 9.42
N VAL A 308 37.26 -21.82 9.89
CA VAL A 308 35.98 -22.05 9.20
C VAL A 308 35.97 -21.34 7.85
N VAL A 309 36.28 -20.04 7.82
CA VAL A 309 36.33 -19.27 6.57
C VAL A 309 37.37 -19.83 5.60
N GLN A 310 38.54 -20.24 6.11
CA GLN A 310 39.58 -20.86 5.29
C GLN A 310 39.11 -22.19 4.68
N ALA A 311 38.44 -23.05 5.44
CA ALA A 311 37.92 -24.32 4.96
C ALA A 311 36.85 -24.11 3.88
N VAL A 312 35.86 -23.24 4.14
CA VAL A 312 34.80 -22.92 3.18
C VAL A 312 35.37 -22.36 1.88
N ASN A 313 36.32 -21.41 1.95
CA ASN A 313 36.93 -20.83 0.75
C ASN A 313 37.73 -21.85 -0.07
N ARG A 314 38.45 -22.76 0.59
CA ARG A 314 39.19 -23.83 -0.10
C ARG A 314 38.26 -24.80 -0.81
N VAL A 315 37.12 -25.13 -0.20
CA VAL A 315 36.14 -26.04 -0.83
C VAL A 315 35.39 -25.33 -1.94
N LEU A 316 34.90 -24.10 -1.73
CA LEU A 316 34.24 -23.31 -2.77
C LEU A 316 35.14 -23.12 -4.02
N ALA A 317 36.45 -22.96 -3.84
CA ALA A 317 37.41 -22.87 -4.94
C ALA A 317 37.60 -24.19 -5.72
N LYS A 318 37.23 -25.33 -5.13
CA LYS A 318 37.33 -26.68 -5.74
C LYS A 318 36.01 -27.19 -6.31
N ILE A 319 34.88 -26.56 -5.97
CA ILE A 319 33.56 -26.96 -6.47
C ILE A 319 33.46 -26.65 -7.97
N PRO A 320 32.95 -27.57 -8.81
CA PRO A 320 32.71 -27.32 -10.23
C PRO A 320 31.78 -26.14 -10.45
N SER A 321 32.01 -25.36 -11.52
CA SER A 321 31.24 -24.14 -11.80
C SER A 321 29.72 -24.37 -11.93
N GLU A 322 29.30 -25.57 -12.32
CA GLU A 322 27.89 -25.97 -12.43
C GLU A 322 27.17 -26.08 -11.07
N GLN A 323 27.87 -26.45 -10.00
CA GLN A 323 27.28 -26.66 -8.66
C GLN A 323 27.49 -25.48 -7.73
N MET A 324 28.23 -24.47 -8.17
CA MET A 324 28.71 -23.41 -7.29
C MET A 324 27.62 -22.44 -6.85
N ILE A 325 26.67 -22.07 -7.71
CA ILE A 325 25.54 -21.21 -7.31
C ILE A 325 24.64 -21.94 -6.30
N TRP A 326 24.41 -23.25 -6.50
CA TRP A 326 23.72 -24.09 -5.53
C TRP A 326 24.46 -24.15 -4.18
N ALA A 327 25.78 -24.35 -4.21
CA ALA A 327 26.60 -24.41 -3.00
C ALA A 327 26.60 -23.09 -2.23
N ALA A 328 26.77 -21.96 -2.93
CA ALA A 328 26.68 -20.61 -2.36
C ALA A 328 25.27 -20.30 -1.82
N SER A 329 24.23 -20.75 -2.53
CA SER A 329 22.83 -20.62 -2.12
C SER A 329 22.53 -21.37 -0.82
N ARG A 330 23.11 -22.58 -0.65
CA ARG A 330 23.02 -23.38 0.58
C ARG A 330 23.81 -22.77 1.73
N LEU A 331 25.01 -22.25 1.46
CA LEU A 331 25.80 -21.50 2.45
C LEU A 331 25.02 -20.27 2.98
N ALA A 332 24.29 -19.58 2.10
CA ALA A 332 23.48 -18.41 2.43
C ALA A 332 22.05 -18.74 2.90
N ALA A 333 21.68 -20.03 3.04
CA ALA A 333 20.31 -20.40 3.41
C ALA A 333 20.01 -20.08 4.87
N ASN A 334 20.88 -20.52 5.79
CA ASN A 334 20.79 -20.27 7.24
C ASN A 334 22.20 -20.27 7.88
N PRO A 335 23.07 -19.29 7.54
CA PRO A 335 24.37 -19.18 8.20
C PRO A 335 24.20 -18.73 9.65
N PHE A 336 24.95 -19.33 10.58
CA PHE A 336 25.01 -18.83 11.97
C PHE A 336 25.56 -17.39 12.01
N ASP A 337 26.60 -17.12 11.22
CA ASP A 337 27.17 -15.78 11.03
C ASP A 337 27.28 -15.47 9.53
N TRP A 338 26.54 -14.45 9.07
CA TRP A 338 26.56 -13.96 7.69
C TRP A 338 27.95 -13.48 7.21
N ASN A 339 28.88 -13.18 8.13
CA ASN A 339 30.26 -12.89 7.75
C ASN A 339 30.93 -14.06 7.03
N ILE A 340 30.49 -15.30 7.23
CA ILE A 340 31.01 -16.45 6.47
C ILE A 340 30.74 -16.29 4.96
N VAL A 341 29.56 -15.79 4.60
CA VAL A 341 29.17 -15.52 3.20
C VAL A 341 29.93 -14.30 2.67
N ARG A 342 30.12 -13.27 3.51
CA ARG A 342 30.91 -12.08 3.13
C ARG A 342 32.36 -12.45 2.82
N PHE A 343 33.05 -13.16 3.71
CA PHE A 343 34.46 -13.53 3.53
C PHE A 343 34.66 -14.70 2.57
N ALA A 344 33.58 -15.27 2.05
CA ALA A 344 33.63 -16.10 0.86
C ALA A 344 33.89 -15.31 -0.42
N SER A 345 33.76 -13.97 -0.42
CA SER A 345 34.24 -13.12 -1.53
C SER A 345 35.18 -11.98 -1.11
N ALA A 346 35.15 -11.55 0.16
CA ALA A 346 36.05 -10.55 0.70
C ALA A 346 37.31 -11.18 1.33
N SER A 347 38.44 -10.49 1.25
CA SER A 347 39.68 -10.98 1.87
C SER A 347 39.68 -10.77 3.38
N LEU A 348 39.62 -11.87 4.13
CA LEU A 348 39.76 -11.88 5.59
C LEU A 348 41.10 -11.28 6.04
N ASN A 349 42.20 -11.63 5.35
CA ASN A 349 43.55 -11.18 5.71
C ASN A 349 43.71 -9.66 5.58
N GLU A 350 43.27 -9.07 4.45
CA GLU A 350 43.35 -7.63 4.25
C GLU A 350 42.43 -6.86 5.22
N THR A 351 41.27 -7.43 5.55
CA THR A 351 40.37 -6.87 6.56
C THR A 351 41.01 -6.91 7.96
N LEU A 352 41.62 -8.02 8.35
CA LEU A 352 42.32 -8.14 9.64
C LEU A 352 43.53 -7.20 9.74
N LYS A 353 44.35 -7.09 8.69
CA LYS A 353 45.48 -6.14 8.63
C LYS A 353 45.01 -4.68 8.78
N SER A 354 43.98 -4.30 8.03
CA SER A 354 43.45 -2.93 8.05
C SER A 354 42.81 -2.53 9.40
N ARG A 355 42.22 -3.51 10.12
CA ARG A 355 41.63 -3.33 11.46
C ARG A 355 42.68 -3.37 12.57
N PHE A 356 43.66 -4.28 12.48
CA PHE A 356 44.79 -4.37 13.42
C PHE A 356 45.62 -3.09 13.46
N LEU A 357 45.78 -2.42 12.31
CA LEU A 357 46.49 -1.14 12.20
C LEU A 357 45.73 0.07 12.77
N ARG A 358 44.41 -0.05 13.05
CA ARG A 358 43.57 1.12 13.34
C ARG A 358 42.97 1.18 14.74
N ASN A 359 42.75 0.04 15.43
CA ASN A 359 42.42 -0.01 16.86
C ASN A 359 42.56 -1.46 17.38
N PHE A 360 43.57 -1.73 18.22
CA PHE A 360 43.83 -3.07 18.78
C PHE A 360 42.70 -3.57 19.72
N PHE A 361 41.94 -2.65 20.33
CA PHE A 361 40.83 -2.96 21.24
C PHE A 361 39.51 -3.35 20.54
N ASP A 362 39.28 -2.91 19.31
CA ASP A 362 38.05 -3.22 18.55
C ASP A 362 38.06 -4.64 17.96
N LEU A 363 39.21 -5.31 17.96
CA LEU A 363 39.37 -6.68 17.46
C LEU A 363 38.54 -7.69 18.26
N PHE A 364 38.27 -7.40 19.53
CA PHE A 364 37.48 -8.24 20.44
C PHE A 364 35.97 -8.20 20.14
N TYR A 365 35.43 -7.03 19.75
CA TYR A 365 34.00 -6.86 19.43
C TYR A 365 33.55 -7.70 18.23
N ILE A 366 34.47 -8.06 17.33
CA ILE A 366 34.21 -8.95 16.17
C ILE A 366 33.85 -10.38 16.64
N PHE A 367 34.34 -10.79 17.80
CA PHE A 367 34.16 -12.15 18.32
C PHE A 367 33.12 -12.25 19.45
N SER A 368 32.55 -11.11 19.93
CA SER A 368 31.93 -11.07 21.26
C SER A 368 30.46 -10.66 21.42
N SER A 369 29.65 -10.22 20.44
CA SER A 369 28.21 -9.96 20.73
C SER A 369 27.26 -9.81 19.51
N GLU A 370 25.95 -9.81 19.82
CA GLU A 370 24.77 -9.85 18.93
C GLU A 370 24.75 -8.84 17.75
N PRO A 371 24.18 -9.23 16.59
CA PRO A 371 24.33 -8.49 15.33
C PRO A 371 23.48 -7.21 15.18
N LYS A 372 22.55 -6.89 16.09
CA LYS A 372 21.51 -5.87 15.79
C LYS A 372 21.88 -4.42 16.14
N ASP A 373 22.55 -4.14 17.25
CA ASP A 373 22.85 -2.74 17.65
C ASP A 373 24.24 -2.23 17.24
N TYR A 374 25.16 -3.12 16.88
CA TYR A 374 26.49 -2.72 16.41
C TYR A 374 26.48 -2.15 14.98
N LEU A 375 25.51 -2.56 14.14
CA LEU A 375 25.39 -2.10 12.76
C LEU A 375 24.95 -0.62 12.63
N ALA A 376 24.23 -0.09 13.62
CA ALA A 376 23.77 1.30 13.61
C ALA A 376 24.92 2.30 13.86
N ARG A 377 25.92 1.93 14.67
CA ARG A 377 27.10 2.77 14.97
C ARG A 377 28.27 2.60 14.00
N LEU A 378 28.26 1.58 13.14
CA LEU A 378 29.30 1.34 12.13
C LEU A 378 29.08 2.12 10.81
N ASN A 379 27.89 2.70 10.58
CA ASN A 379 27.61 3.45 9.36
C ASN A 379 28.29 4.84 9.29
N THR A 380 28.99 5.27 10.35
CA THR A 380 29.75 6.53 10.38
C THR A 380 31.22 6.40 9.93
N TYR A 381 31.71 5.19 9.64
CA TYR A 381 33.08 5.00 9.15
C TYR A 381 33.13 4.07 7.92
N PRO A 382 33.52 4.58 6.73
CA PRO A 382 33.54 3.78 5.51
C PRO A 382 34.74 2.81 5.55
N LEU A 383 34.52 1.55 5.91
CA LEU A 383 35.55 0.52 5.82
C LEU A 383 35.64 -0.04 4.40
N TYR A 384 36.71 0.36 3.70
CA TYR A 384 37.21 -0.16 2.43
C TYR A 384 37.63 -1.63 2.56
N THR A 385 36.82 -2.57 2.08
CA THR A 385 37.26 -3.81 1.41
C THR A 385 36.07 -4.31 0.62
N ASP A 386 35.98 -3.90 -0.65
CA ASP A 386 34.94 -4.36 -1.56
C ASP A 386 34.99 -5.89 -1.71
N THR A 387 33.82 -6.52 -1.73
CA THR A 387 33.69 -7.92 -2.10
C THR A 387 34.27 -8.12 -3.49
N ARG A 388 35.07 -9.18 -3.68
CA ARG A 388 35.68 -9.45 -4.98
C ARG A 388 34.70 -10.17 -5.89
N LEU A 389 34.75 -9.89 -7.18
CA LEU A 389 33.94 -10.54 -8.23
C LEU A 389 34.83 -11.22 -9.28
N ASP A 390 36.11 -11.44 -8.95
CA ASP A 390 37.17 -11.98 -9.79
C ASP A 390 37.01 -13.48 -10.11
N THR A 391 36.40 -14.24 -9.20
CA THR A 391 36.01 -15.63 -9.44
C THR A 391 34.50 -15.78 -9.38
N PRO A 392 33.91 -16.73 -10.13
CA PRO A 392 32.47 -16.89 -10.07
C PRO A 392 31.98 -17.37 -8.69
N ALA A 393 32.81 -18.06 -7.89
CA ALA A 393 32.50 -18.40 -6.49
C ALA A 393 32.42 -17.14 -5.61
N HIS A 394 33.37 -16.22 -5.76
CA HIS A 394 33.35 -14.93 -5.07
C HIS A 394 32.13 -14.11 -5.51
N ALA A 395 31.80 -14.09 -6.81
CA ALA A 395 30.64 -13.37 -7.32
C ALA A 395 29.29 -13.94 -6.81
N ALA A 396 29.13 -15.27 -6.77
CA ALA A 396 27.92 -15.89 -6.22
C ALA A 396 27.75 -15.58 -4.73
N ALA A 397 28.81 -15.69 -3.93
CA ALA A 397 28.78 -15.35 -2.50
C ALA A 397 28.52 -13.85 -2.25
N ALA A 398 29.13 -12.97 -3.06
CA ALA A 398 28.87 -11.53 -3.00
C ALA A 398 27.41 -11.20 -3.32
N GLY A 399 26.83 -11.88 -4.33
CA GLY A 399 25.42 -11.71 -4.70
C GLY A 399 24.47 -11.99 -3.54
N PHE A 400 24.60 -13.14 -2.87
CA PHE A 400 23.76 -13.48 -1.71
C PHE A 400 24.01 -12.57 -0.50
N TRP A 401 25.25 -12.17 -0.26
CA TRP A 401 25.57 -11.19 0.79
C TRP A 401 24.91 -9.83 0.53
N TYR A 402 24.92 -9.35 -0.72
CA TYR A 402 24.28 -8.09 -1.09
C TYR A 402 22.76 -8.14 -1.01
N LEU A 403 22.12 -9.28 -1.33
CA LEU A 403 20.70 -9.48 -1.08
C LEU A 403 20.39 -9.34 0.43
N HIS A 404 21.18 -10.01 1.28
CA HIS A 404 21.03 -9.93 2.74
C HIS A 404 21.22 -8.49 3.27
N LYS A 405 22.16 -7.74 2.68
CA LYS A 405 22.39 -6.32 2.99
C LYS A 405 21.40 -5.35 2.33
N LYS A 406 20.34 -5.86 1.68
CA LYS A 406 19.29 -5.06 1.03
C LYS A 406 19.85 -4.15 -0.08
N GLN A 407 20.88 -4.63 -0.80
CA GLN A 407 21.55 -3.91 -1.89
C GLN A 407 21.34 -4.63 -3.23
N PRO A 408 20.10 -4.67 -3.77
CA PRO A 408 19.78 -5.48 -4.95
C PRO A 408 20.55 -5.07 -6.22
N VAL A 409 20.88 -3.78 -6.39
CA VAL A 409 21.67 -3.30 -7.53
C VAL A 409 23.10 -3.86 -7.52
N LYS A 410 23.72 -4.01 -6.33
CA LYS A 410 25.04 -4.64 -6.22
C LYS A 410 24.95 -6.15 -6.36
N ALA A 411 23.88 -6.77 -5.85
CA ALA A 411 23.60 -8.18 -6.06
C ALA A 411 23.45 -8.50 -7.57
N LEU A 412 22.73 -7.66 -8.31
CA LEU A 412 22.57 -7.78 -9.77
C LEU A 412 23.92 -7.77 -10.49
N LYS A 413 24.81 -6.82 -10.15
CA LYS A 413 26.18 -6.77 -10.70
C LYS A 413 26.97 -8.04 -10.41
N ALA A 414 26.84 -8.59 -9.20
CA ALA A 414 27.51 -9.83 -8.82
C ALA A 414 26.95 -11.05 -9.58
N PHE A 415 25.62 -11.18 -9.67
CA PHE A 415 24.99 -12.29 -10.40
C PHE A 415 25.18 -12.20 -11.93
N THR A 416 25.46 -11.02 -12.47
CA THR A 416 25.82 -10.85 -13.89
C THR A 416 27.08 -11.66 -14.25
N VAL A 417 28.06 -11.76 -13.35
CA VAL A 417 29.31 -12.51 -13.58
C VAL A 417 29.05 -14.02 -13.68
N VAL A 418 28.02 -14.52 -13.00
CA VAL A 418 27.68 -15.95 -12.95
C VAL A 418 26.47 -16.31 -13.82
N ARG A 419 25.97 -15.38 -14.63
CA ARG A 419 24.73 -15.54 -15.42
C ARG A 419 24.75 -16.74 -16.35
N SER A 420 25.91 -17.07 -16.92
CA SER A 420 26.10 -18.20 -17.84
C SER A 420 26.13 -19.57 -17.16
N LEU A 421 26.17 -19.63 -15.83
CA LEU A 421 26.24 -20.87 -15.05
C LEU A 421 24.84 -21.41 -14.74
N LEU A 422 24.76 -22.67 -14.29
CA LEU A 422 23.51 -23.29 -13.85
C LEU A 422 22.87 -22.50 -12.70
N TYR A 423 21.59 -22.14 -12.83
CA TYR A 423 20.85 -21.19 -11.97
C TYR A 423 21.33 -19.73 -11.99
N GLY A 424 22.31 -19.40 -12.83
CA GLY A 424 22.84 -18.04 -12.98
C GLY A 424 21.80 -17.05 -13.49
N GLU A 425 21.05 -17.46 -14.52
CA GLU A 425 20.01 -16.60 -15.07
C GLU A 425 18.80 -16.44 -14.13
N GLU A 426 18.48 -17.46 -13.36
CA GLU A 426 17.46 -17.35 -12.31
C GLU A 426 17.86 -16.29 -11.29
N MET A 427 19.08 -16.36 -10.75
CA MET A 427 19.55 -15.41 -9.73
C MET A 427 19.73 -13.99 -10.28
N TYR A 428 20.15 -13.85 -11.55
CA TYR A 428 20.20 -12.56 -12.24
C TYR A 428 18.80 -11.94 -12.36
N THR A 429 17.82 -12.71 -12.85
CA THR A 429 16.43 -12.25 -13.02
C THR A 429 15.80 -11.91 -11.67
N LEU A 430 16.07 -12.70 -10.64
CA LEU A 430 15.63 -12.45 -9.26
C LEU A 430 16.19 -11.12 -8.75
N ALA A 431 17.49 -10.89 -8.89
CA ALA A 431 18.12 -9.64 -8.44
C ALA A 431 17.65 -8.43 -9.26
N GLN A 432 17.40 -8.59 -10.56
CA GLN A 432 16.84 -7.56 -11.42
C GLN A 432 15.42 -7.17 -11.00
N THR A 433 14.57 -8.18 -10.74
CA THR A 433 13.19 -7.99 -10.30
C THR A 433 13.15 -7.28 -8.94
N LEU A 434 13.95 -7.75 -7.97
CA LEU A 434 14.04 -7.11 -6.67
C LEU A 434 14.62 -5.70 -6.74
N ALA A 435 15.55 -5.43 -7.67
CA ALA A 435 16.08 -4.08 -7.87
C ALA A 435 15.01 -3.13 -8.43
N ALA A 436 14.23 -3.58 -9.42
CA ALA A 436 13.13 -2.79 -9.98
C ALA A 436 12.05 -2.51 -8.92
N PHE A 437 11.63 -3.54 -8.18
CA PHE A 437 10.61 -3.39 -7.14
C PHE A 437 11.08 -2.48 -6.00
N ASN A 438 12.34 -2.55 -5.60
CA ASN A 438 12.90 -1.70 -4.54
C ASN A 438 13.07 -0.23 -4.95
N GLN A 439 13.16 0.07 -6.26
CA GLN A 439 13.23 1.46 -6.75
C GLN A 439 11.85 2.12 -6.84
N ALA A 440 10.80 1.34 -7.10
CA ALA A 440 9.43 1.84 -7.18
C ALA A 440 8.86 2.03 -5.77
N GLN A 441 8.77 3.27 -5.31
CA GLN A 441 8.25 3.61 -3.97
C GLN A 441 6.90 4.33 -3.99
N LYS A 442 6.49 4.85 -5.16
CA LYS A 442 5.23 5.58 -5.35
C LYS A 442 4.28 4.83 -6.30
N PRO A 443 2.96 5.05 -6.23
CA PRO A 443 1.98 4.30 -7.02
C PRO A 443 2.24 4.37 -8.53
N GLY A 444 2.45 5.58 -9.08
CA GLY A 444 2.80 5.74 -10.49
C GLY A 444 4.11 5.06 -10.91
N SER A 445 5.11 4.99 -10.01
CA SER A 445 6.35 4.24 -10.28
C SER A 445 6.18 2.73 -10.20
N ILE A 446 5.24 2.24 -9.37
CA ILE A 446 4.86 0.83 -9.29
C ILE A 446 4.12 0.42 -10.57
N ALA A 447 3.16 1.24 -11.02
CA ALA A 447 2.42 1.01 -12.26
C ALA A 447 3.34 0.98 -13.50
N ALA A 448 4.41 1.78 -13.51
CA ALA A 448 5.36 1.84 -14.61
C ALA A 448 6.28 0.61 -14.72
N ILE A 449 6.27 -0.30 -13.74
CA ILE A 449 7.09 -1.52 -13.80
C ILE A 449 6.62 -2.40 -14.96
N GLN A 450 7.53 -2.69 -15.89
CA GLN A 450 7.28 -3.69 -16.93
C GLN A 450 7.28 -5.09 -16.31
N VAL A 451 6.21 -5.83 -16.58
CA VAL A 451 6.02 -7.18 -16.07
C VAL A 451 7.00 -8.14 -16.78
N LEU A 452 8.10 -8.48 -16.09
CA LEU A 452 9.12 -9.40 -16.58
C LEU A 452 8.59 -10.84 -16.65
N SER A 453 9.04 -11.60 -17.66
CA SER A 453 8.76 -13.04 -17.77
C SER A 453 9.57 -13.84 -16.75
N PHE A 454 8.87 -14.58 -15.87
CA PHE A 454 9.53 -15.38 -14.83
C PHE A 454 10.11 -16.68 -15.41
N PRO A 455 11.24 -17.16 -14.87
CA PRO A 455 11.89 -18.39 -15.33
C PRO A 455 11.00 -19.63 -15.12
N ARG A 456 11.11 -20.61 -16.03
CA ARG A 456 10.42 -21.90 -15.97
C ARG A 456 11.20 -22.89 -15.09
N GLU A 457 10.50 -23.86 -14.48
CA GLU A 457 11.10 -24.90 -13.64
C GLU A 457 12.18 -25.72 -14.37
N PRO A 458 13.24 -26.22 -13.67
CA PRO A 458 13.42 -26.23 -12.21
C PRO A 458 14.08 -24.96 -11.63
N LEU A 459 13.52 -24.47 -10.51
CA LEU A 459 13.97 -23.26 -9.80
C LEU A 459 14.78 -23.60 -8.55
N LEU A 460 15.87 -22.86 -8.31
CA LEU A 460 16.68 -22.91 -7.09
C LEU A 460 15.92 -22.31 -5.89
N ARG A 461 15.08 -21.29 -6.12
CA ARG A 461 14.37 -20.52 -5.08
C ARG A 461 12.84 -20.52 -5.28
N PRO A 462 12.15 -21.67 -5.27
CA PRO A 462 10.72 -21.76 -5.62
C PRO A 462 9.80 -20.95 -4.70
N VAL A 463 10.11 -20.89 -3.39
CA VAL A 463 9.32 -20.11 -2.41
C VAL A 463 9.43 -18.61 -2.69
N THR A 464 10.62 -18.12 -3.02
CA THR A 464 10.85 -16.71 -3.35
C THR A 464 10.10 -16.32 -4.62
N TRP A 465 10.15 -17.15 -5.66
CA TRP A 465 9.42 -16.90 -6.92
C TRP A 465 7.91 -16.86 -6.74
N LYS A 466 7.35 -17.70 -5.84
CA LYS A 466 5.94 -17.63 -5.49
C LYS A 466 5.58 -16.26 -4.89
N MET A 467 6.41 -15.70 -4.01
CA MET A 467 6.20 -14.37 -3.44
C MET A 467 6.37 -13.26 -4.47
N LEU A 468 7.35 -13.36 -5.37
CA LEU A 468 7.50 -12.41 -6.48
C LEU A 468 6.30 -12.44 -7.43
N THR A 469 5.63 -13.60 -7.58
CA THR A 469 4.41 -13.72 -8.38
C THR A 469 3.24 -12.99 -7.72
N THR A 470 3.14 -13.06 -6.40
CA THR A 470 2.17 -12.26 -5.65
C THR A 470 2.47 -10.76 -5.77
N LEU A 471 3.73 -10.33 -5.64
CA LEU A 471 4.11 -8.92 -5.86
C LEU A 471 3.84 -8.44 -7.28
N ARG A 472 4.00 -9.30 -8.28
CA ARG A 472 3.62 -8.99 -9.66
C ARG A 472 2.11 -8.73 -9.78
N ARG A 473 1.25 -9.52 -9.14
CA ARG A 473 -0.20 -9.26 -9.13
C ARG A 473 -0.53 -7.91 -8.50
N VAL A 474 0.21 -7.54 -7.45
CA VAL A 474 0.09 -6.19 -6.85
C VAL A 474 0.43 -5.10 -7.88
N VAL A 475 1.49 -5.27 -8.69
CA VAL A 475 1.80 -4.34 -9.79
C VAL A 475 0.65 -4.26 -10.81
N GLU A 476 0.07 -5.39 -11.20
CA GLU A 476 -1.07 -5.45 -12.12
C GLU A 476 -2.32 -4.73 -11.55
N ASP A 477 -2.61 -4.92 -10.25
CA ASP A 477 -3.70 -4.20 -9.56
C ASP A 477 -3.42 -2.69 -9.47
N VAL A 478 -2.16 -2.27 -9.24
CA VAL A 478 -1.79 -0.84 -9.23
C VAL A 478 -1.86 -0.22 -10.63
N GLN A 479 -1.53 -0.97 -11.69
CA GLN A 479 -1.77 -0.54 -13.06
C GLN A 479 -3.26 -0.35 -13.37
N LEU A 480 -4.13 -1.21 -12.81
CA LEU A 480 -5.58 -1.08 -12.93
C LEU A 480 -6.09 0.16 -12.20
N ILE A 481 -5.58 0.45 -11.01
CA ILE A 481 -5.91 1.66 -10.20
C ILE A 481 -5.63 2.95 -10.99
N GLU A 482 -4.53 3.00 -11.75
CA GLU A 482 -4.14 4.20 -12.52
C GLU A 482 -4.93 4.36 -13.83
N ARG A 483 -5.42 3.27 -14.43
CA ARG A 483 -6.11 3.31 -15.73
C ARG A 483 -7.63 3.41 -15.62
N THR A 484 -8.18 3.00 -14.49
CA THR A 484 -9.63 2.90 -14.31
C THR A 484 -10.19 4.22 -13.80
N VAL A 485 -11.27 4.68 -14.42
CA VAL A 485 -11.98 5.91 -14.02
C VAL A 485 -12.98 5.63 -12.89
N SER A 486 -13.44 4.39 -12.74
CA SER A 486 -14.38 3.96 -11.70
C SER A 486 -13.75 3.95 -10.29
N ARG A 487 -14.40 4.66 -9.35
CA ARG A 487 -14.00 4.73 -7.93
C ARG A 487 -14.11 3.37 -7.22
N SER A 488 -15.12 2.56 -7.55
CA SER A 488 -15.35 1.24 -6.94
C SER A 488 -14.31 0.22 -7.43
N ALA A 489 -14.04 0.17 -8.73
CA ALA A 489 -13.00 -0.69 -9.30
C ALA A 489 -11.61 -0.31 -8.77
N ARG A 490 -11.36 0.99 -8.61
CA ARG A 490 -10.14 1.51 -7.96
C ARG A 490 -10.03 1.07 -6.50
N SER A 491 -11.13 1.14 -5.73
CA SER A 491 -11.19 0.67 -4.33
C SER A 491 -10.98 -0.84 -4.19
N LEU A 492 -11.61 -1.64 -5.06
CA LEU A 492 -11.50 -3.09 -5.03
C LEU A 492 -10.11 -3.59 -5.44
N ALA A 493 -9.50 -2.98 -6.47
CA ALA A 493 -8.11 -3.26 -6.85
C ALA A 493 -7.13 -2.88 -5.72
N LEU A 494 -7.38 -1.75 -5.04
CA LEU A 494 -6.60 -1.31 -3.88
C LEU A 494 -6.69 -2.29 -2.71
N ASN A 495 -7.89 -2.77 -2.39
CA ASN A 495 -8.10 -3.74 -1.33
C ASN A 495 -7.46 -5.10 -1.64
N ARG A 496 -7.53 -5.56 -2.90
CA ARG A 496 -6.82 -6.78 -3.34
C ARG A 496 -5.31 -6.63 -3.20
N ALA A 497 -4.75 -5.52 -3.66
CA ALA A 497 -3.32 -5.22 -3.52
C ALA A 497 -2.87 -5.19 -2.05
N LEU A 498 -3.59 -4.50 -1.17
CA LEU A 498 -3.29 -4.43 0.26
C LEU A 498 -3.42 -5.78 0.96
N GLY A 499 -4.40 -6.60 0.55
CA GLY A 499 -4.59 -7.96 1.04
C GLY A 499 -3.41 -8.87 0.70
N GLU A 500 -2.96 -8.86 -0.56
CA GLU A 500 -1.81 -9.65 -1.01
C GLU A 500 -0.50 -9.20 -0.35
N LEU A 501 -0.27 -7.90 -0.20
CA LEU A 501 0.88 -7.37 0.56
C LEU A 501 0.86 -7.82 2.02
N THR A 502 -0.32 -7.80 2.65
CA THR A 502 -0.47 -8.25 4.05
C THR A 502 -0.20 -9.75 4.18
N LYS A 503 -0.62 -10.56 3.20
CA LYS A 503 -0.34 -12.00 3.15
C LYS A 503 1.16 -12.28 3.04
N ILE A 504 1.89 -11.53 2.21
CA ILE A 504 3.36 -11.64 2.12
C ILE A 504 4.00 -11.34 3.47
N LEU A 505 3.59 -10.26 4.14
CA LEU A 505 4.15 -9.87 5.44
C LEU A 505 3.88 -10.92 6.52
N ASN A 506 2.70 -11.55 6.52
CA ASN A 506 2.35 -12.62 7.46
C ASN A 506 3.11 -13.93 7.18
N GLN A 507 3.51 -14.18 5.93
CA GLN A 507 4.26 -15.37 5.52
C GLN A 507 5.77 -15.15 5.46
N ALA A 508 6.25 -13.98 5.88
CA ALA A 508 7.64 -13.57 5.70
C ALA A 508 8.65 -14.49 6.40
N ASP A 509 8.25 -15.20 7.47
CA ASP A 509 9.09 -16.16 8.19
C ASP A 509 9.42 -17.42 7.36
N THR A 510 8.71 -17.66 6.25
CA THR A 510 8.95 -18.79 5.35
C THR A 510 10.00 -18.52 4.27
N LEU A 511 10.44 -17.26 4.13
CA LEU A 511 11.44 -16.84 3.15
C LEU A 511 12.86 -17.18 3.63
N LEU A 512 13.75 -17.43 2.67
CA LEU A 512 15.18 -17.58 2.94
C LEU A 512 15.77 -16.24 3.40
N GLN A 513 16.63 -16.31 4.43
CA GLN A 513 17.15 -15.13 5.12
C GLN A 513 17.89 -14.14 4.22
N ALA A 514 18.42 -14.59 3.08
CA ALA A 514 19.11 -13.73 2.11
C ALA A 514 18.18 -12.66 1.51
N GLU A 515 16.96 -13.03 1.15
CA GLU A 515 16.02 -12.18 0.40
C GLU A 515 14.92 -11.60 1.31
N GLN A 516 14.64 -12.29 2.42
CA GLN A 516 13.57 -11.98 3.37
C GLN A 516 13.54 -10.50 3.75
N GLY A 517 14.67 -9.93 4.17
CA GLY A 517 14.73 -8.54 4.63
C GLY A 517 14.37 -7.53 3.53
N LEU A 518 14.74 -7.81 2.27
CA LEU A 518 14.47 -6.93 1.15
C LEU A 518 13.01 -7.02 0.69
N ILE A 519 12.45 -8.23 0.63
CA ILE A 519 11.04 -8.45 0.26
C ILE A 519 10.10 -7.82 1.30
N ILE A 520 10.42 -7.95 2.60
CA ILE A 520 9.66 -7.29 3.67
C ILE A 520 9.68 -5.78 3.50
N ASP A 521 10.85 -5.19 3.23
CA ASP A 521 10.96 -3.74 3.04
C ASP A 521 10.14 -3.26 1.83
N ILE A 522 10.24 -3.94 0.69
CA ILE A 522 9.43 -3.65 -0.51
C ILE A 522 7.94 -3.72 -0.18
N ALA A 523 7.50 -4.83 0.44
CA ALA A 523 6.08 -5.03 0.75
C ALA A 523 5.54 -3.99 1.75
N LYS A 524 6.35 -3.57 2.74
CA LYS A 524 5.99 -2.49 3.67
C LYS A 524 5.90 -1.15 2.97
N THR A 525 6.92 -0.78 2.20
CA THR A 525 6.95 0.50 1.47
C THR A 525 5.77 0.61 0.51
N TRP A 526 5.44 -0.45 -0.23
CA TRP A 526 4.27 -0.46 -1.11
C TRP A 526 2.96 -0.39 -0.33
N LYS A 527 2.85 -1.12 0.79
CA LYS A 527 1.66 -1.08 1.63
C LYS A 527 1.42 0.32 2.19
N ASP A 528 2.45 0.96 2.73
CA ASP A 528 2.35 2.32 3.28
C ASP A 528 1.96 3.31 2.18
N SER A 529 2.54 3.21 0.99
CA SER A 529 2.19 4.07 -0.15
C SER A 529 0.76 3.85 -0.67
N LEU A 530 0.25 2.62 -0.67
CA LEU A 530 -1.13 2.32 -1.09
C LEU A 530 -2.15 2.72 -0.01
N LEU A 531 -1.78 2.70 1.27
CA LEU A 531 -2.65 3.17 2.36
C LEU A 531 -2.90 4.69 2.29
N GLU A 532 -1.97 5.47 1.74
CA GLU A 532 -2.22 6.90 1.47
C GLU A 532 -3.35 7.09 0.43
N ILE A 533 -3.39 6.25 -0.62
CA ILE A 533 -4.50 6.24 -1.59
C ILE A 533 -5.81 5.79 -0.93
N ALA A 534 -5.76 4.84 0.01
CA ALA A 534 -6.96 4.33 0.67
C ALA A 534 -7.70 5.41 1.47
N GLY A 535 -6.97 6.41 1.97
CA GLY A 535 -7.56 7.59 2.61
C GLY A 535 -8.37 8.48 1.66
N GLU A 536 -8.05 8.48 0.37
CA GLU A 536 -8.78 9.23 -0.67
C GLU A 536 -9.91 8.41 -1.30
N VAL A 537 -9.70 7.10 -1.48
CA VAL A 537 -10.61 6.21 -2.23
C VAL A 537 -11.73 5.63 -1.34
N GLY A 538 -11.54 5.54 -0.03
CA GLY A 538 -12.55 5.03 0.91
C GLY A 538 -12.84 3.53 0.75
N GLU A 539 -12.87 2.79 1.87
CA GLU A 539 -13.51 1.47 1.91
C GLU A 539 -15.02 1.67 1.72
N ILE A 540 -15.51 1.57 0.48
CA ILE A 540 -16.96 1.57 0.23
C ILE A 540 -17.49 0.19 0.63
N SER A 541 -17.72 -0.01 1.92
CA SER A 541 -18.57 -1.10 2.41
C SER A 541 -20.03 -0.64 2.27
N ILE A 542 -20.74 -1.19 1.28
CA ILE A 542 -22.16 -0.88 1.09
C ILE A 542 -22.96 -1.58 2.20
N THR A 543 -23.16 -0.87 3.31
CA THR A 543 -23.81 -1.38 4.53
C THR A 543 -25.31 -1.10 4.58
N LYS A 544 -25.84 -0.32 3.63
CA LYS A 544 -27.24 0.07 3.51
C LYS A 544 -27.70 -0.03 2.05
N PRO A 545 -29.01 -0.22 1.79
CA PRO A 545 -29.57 -0.19 0.45
C PRO A 545 -29.13 1.05 -0.33
N VAL A 546 -28.73 0.85 -1.58
CA VAL A 546 -28.25 1.90 -2.47
C VAL A 546 -29.43 2.74 -2.96
N VAL A 547 -29.36 4.05 -2.81
CA VAL A 547 -30.36 4.97 -3.36
C VAL A 547 -30.18 5.03 -4.88
N SER A 548 -31.23 4.73 -5.64
CA SER A 548 -31.18 4.80 -7.10
C SER A 548 -31.09 6.26 -7.58
N PRO A 549 -30.07 6.63 -8.36
CA PRO A 549 -29.97 7.96 -8.96
C PRO A 549 -30.88 8.13 -10.18
N TYR A 550 -31.40 7.03 -10.72
CA TYR A 550 -32.22 7.02 -11.93
C TYR A 550 -33.64 7.50 -11.67
N VAL A 551 -34.08 8.49 -12.45
CA VAL A 551 -35.37 9.15 -12.32
C VAL A 551 -36.34 8.57 -13.36
N MET A 552 -37.46 8.02 -12.88
CA MET A 552 -38.50 7.45 -13.75
C MET A 552 -39.74 8.35 -13.77
N GLY A 553 -40.18 8.71 -14.98
CA GLY A 553 -41.45 9.41 -15.19
C GLY A 553 -41.38 10.92 -15.02
N ASP A 554 -40.64 11.40 -14.03
CA ASP A 554 -40.41 12.82 -13.78
C ASP A 554 -39.30 13.41 -14.68
N PRO A 555 -39.33 14.71 -14.98
CA PRO A 555 -38.25 15.37 -15.71
C PRO A 555 -36.95 15.33 -14.91
N VAL A 556 -35.89 14.80 -15.54
CA VAL A 556 -34.51 14.86 -15.01
C VAL A 556 -34.05 16.32 -14.91
N GLN A 557 -33.39 16.70 -13.81
CA GLN A 557 -32.94 18.07 -13.54
C GLN A 557 -31.50 18.12 -13.05
N GLY A 558 -30.86 19.28 -13.24
CA GLY A 558 -29.55 19.60 -12.71
C GLY A 558 -28.46 18.71 -13.29
N HIS A 559 -27.61 18.19 -12.42
CA HIS A 559 -26.43 17.41 -12.77
C HIS A 559 -26.75 16.03 -13.40
N LEU A 560 -27.97 15.52 -13.20
CA LEU A 560 -28.41 14.26 -13.81
C LEU A 560 -28.80 14.41 -15.29
N PHE A 561 -28.95 15.65 -15.78
CA PHE A 561 -29.30 15.94 -17.16
C PHE A 561 -28.04 15.96 -18.04
N VAL A 562 -27.86 14.89 -18.83
CA VAL A 562 -26.64 14.62 -19.60
C VAL A 562 -26.97 14.26 -21.06
N GLY A 563 -26.09 14.65 -21.99
CA GLY A 563 -26.12 14.21 -23.39
C GLY A 563 -27.00 15.04 -24.31
N ARG A 564 -27.42 16.22 -23.85
CA ARG A 564 -28.27 17.18 -24.60
C ARG A 564 -27.62 18.55 -24.72
N GLU A 565 -26.30 18.61 -24.57
CA GLU A 565 -25.54 19.84 -24.60
C GLU A 565 -25.59 20.52 -25.98
N ASP A 566 -25.81 19.75 -27.04
CA ASP A 566 -26.06 20.22 -28.39
C ASP A 566 -27.37 21.03 -28.50
N ILE A 567 -28.48 20.48 -28.00
CA ILE A 567 -29.78 21.16 -27.99
C ILE A 567 -29.71 22.39 -27.09
N ILE A 568 -29.15 22.25 -25.89
CA ILE A 568 -28.99 23.37 -24.96
C ILE A 568 -28.16 24.50 -25.56
N ARG A 569 -27.03 24.18 -26.22
CA ARG A 569 -26.22 25.19 -26.91
C ARG A 569 -27.01 25.87 -28.03
N HIS A 570 -27.80 25.11 -28.79
CA HIS A 570 -28.64 25.69 -29.83
C HIS A 570 -29.70 26.64 -29.25
N LEU A 571 -30.31 26.28 -28.11
CA LEU A 571 -31.23 27.17 -27.40
C LEU A 571 -30.53 28.43 -26.86
N GLU A 572 -29.30 28.31 -26.36
CA GLU A 572 -28.48 29.45 -25.95
C GLU A 572 -28.17 30.37 -27.14
N GLU A 573 -27.87 29.83 -28.32
CA GLU A 573 -27.67 30.61 -29.55
C GLU A 573 -28.92 31.40 -29.94
N LEU A 574 -30.10 30.78 -29.86
CA LEU A 574 -31.39 31.38 -30.26
C LEU A 574 -31.92 32.42 -29.27
N TRP A 575 -31.60 32.27 -27.98
CA TRP A 575 -32.19 33.09 -26.92
C TRP A 575 -31.22 34.08 -26.27
N VAL A 576 -29.94 33.73 -26.15
CA VAL A 576 -28.94 34.54 -25.45
C VAL A 576 -28.05 35.31 -26.42
N MET A 577 -27.59 34.66 -27.48
CA MET A 577 -26.62 35.27 -28.43
C MET A 577 -27.30 36.12 -29.52
N GLY A 578 -28.60 35.97 -29.72
CA GLY A 578 -29.38 36.68 -30.73
C GLY A 578 -29.78 38.10 -30.32
N ASN A 579 -30.02 38.97 -31.31
CA ASN A 579 -30.55 40.33 -31.08
C ASN A 579 -32.05 40.36 -30.74
N GLN A 580 -32.77 39.25 -30.96
CA GLN A 580 -34.19 39.08 -30.69
C GLN A 580 -34.43 37.65 -30.22
N LEU A 581 -35.37 37.46 -29.30
CA LEU A 581 -35.77 36.11 -28.91
C LEU A 581 -36.50 35.43 -30.06
N GLN A 582 -36.12 34.19 -30.35
CA GLN A 582 -36.76 33.38 -31.39
C GLN A 582 -37.69 32.32 -30.78
N SER A 583 -38.89 32.19 -31.36
CA SER A 583 -39.83 31.16 -30.95
C SER A 583 -39.49 29.81 -31.58
N ILE A 584 -39.60 28.75 -30.80
CA ILE A 584 -39.18 27.39 -31.19
C ILE A 584 -40.32 26.38 -31.02
N VAL A 585 -40.19 25.26 -31.71
CA VAL A 585 -40.94 24.03 -31.40
C VAL A 585 -39.97 22.88 -31.11
N LEU A 586 -40.01 22.36 -29.88
CA LEU A 586 -39.37 21.11 -29.49
C LEU A 586 -40.31 19.95 -29.82
N TYR A 587 -39.97 19.16 -30.82
CA TYR A 587 -40.78 18.01 -31.22
C TYR A 587 -39.98 16.72 -31.10
N GLY A 588 -40.69 15.62 -30.92
CA GLY A 588 -40.10 14.31 -30.78
C GLY A 588 -41.04 13.38 -30.06
N HIS A 589 -40.73 12.09 -30.08
CA HIS A 589 -41.62 11.09 -29.52
C HIS A 589 -41.80 11.22 -27.99
N ARG A 590 -42.76 10.47 -27.42
CA ARG A 590 -42.96 10.48 -25.96
C ARG A 590 -41.70 10.00 -25.24
N ARG A 591 -41.44 10.61 -24.09
CA ARG A 591 -40.35 10.24 -23.18
C ARG A 591 -38.93 10.43 -23.75
N MET A 592 -38.76 11.32 -24.74
CA MET A 592 -37.44 11.71 -25.28
C MET A 592 -36.70 12.79 -24.47
N GLY A 593 -37.33 13.32 -23.42
CA GLY A 593 -36.73 14.32 -22.53
C GLY A 593 -37.04 15.78 -22.89
N LYS A 594 -38.10 16.04 -23.67
CA LYS A 594 -38.55 17.41 -24.03
C LYS A 594 -38.78 18.28 -22.79
N THR A 595 -39.58 17.81 -21.84
CA THR A 595 -39.81 18.51 -20.56
C THR A 595 -38.52 18.71 -19.78
N SER A 596 -37.62 17.71 -19.75
CA SER A 596 -36.31 17.85 -19.11
C SER A 596 -35.47 18.95 -19.74
N ILE A 597 -35.47 19.09 -21.07
CA ILE A 597 -34.79 20.18 -21.76
C ILE A 597 -35.36 21.54 -21.32
N LEU A 598 -36.68 21.70 -21.34
CA LEU A 598 -37.35 22.95 -20.94
C LEU A 598 -37.06 23.34 -19.49
N VAL A 599 -37.04 22.38 -18.57
CA VAL A 599 -36.77 22.68 -17.16
C VAL A 599 -35.29 23.00 -16.93
N ASN A 600 -34.36 22.32 -17.61
CA ASN A 600 -32.93 22.55 -17.39
C ASN A 600 -32.40 23.80 -18.09
N VAL A 601 -33.00 24.22 -19.20
CA VAL A 601 -32.58 25.44 -19.89
C VAL A 601 -32.79 26.67 -19.00
N ALA A 602 -33.82 26.66 -18.14
CA ALA A 602 -34.09 27.71 -17.16
C ALA A 602 -32.89 28.00 -16.24
N ASN A 603 -32.13 26.96 -15.88
CA ASN A 603 -30.97 27.08 -14.99
C ASN A 603 -29.72 27.63 -15.70
N ARG A 604 -29.71 27.66 -17.04
CA ARG A 604 -28.58 28.14 -17.85
C ARG A 604 -28.81 29.49 -18.49
N LEU A 605 -30.06 29.94 -18.57
CA LEU A 605 -30.40 31.29 -19.01
C LEU A 605 -29.82 32.33 -18.04
N GLU A 606 -29.17 33.37 -18.57
CA GLU A 606 -28.66 34.48 -17.77
C GLU A 606 -29.80 35.20 -17.02
N SER A 607 -29.48 35.96 -15.96
CA SER A 607 -30.47 36.61 -15.09
C SER A 607 -31.44 37.59 -15.79
N GLN A 608 -31.24 37.87 -17.07
CA GLN A 608 -32.07 38.79 -17.86
C GLN A 608 -33.18 38.09 -18.66
N ILE A 609 -33.13 36.76 -18.86
CA ILE A 609 -34.17 36.01 -19.58
C ILE A 609 -34.97 35.19 -18.57
N GLN A 610 -36.28 35.40 -18.55
CA GLN A 610 -37.21 34.69 -17.67
C GLN A 610 -37.94 33.60 -18.46
N LEU A 611 -38.18 32.44 -17.83
CA LEU A 611 -38.94 31.34 -18.42
C LEU A 611 -40.24 31.12 -17.63
N ALA A 612 -41.38 31.35 -18.26
CA ALA A 612 -42.69 30.97 -17.76
C ALA A 612 -43.05 29.59 -18.31
N TYR A 613 -43.02 28.57 -17.45
CA TYR A 613 -43.28 27.17 -17.82
C TYR A 613 -44.75 26.80 -17.58
N VAL A 614 -45.47 26.44 -18.65
CA VAL A 614 -46.88 26.07 -18.63
C VAL A 614 -47.03 24.61 -19.05
N ASN A 615 -47.48 23.76 -18.14
CA ASN A 615 -47.83 22.38 -18.46
C ASN A 615 -49.33 22.28 -18.82
N LEU A 616 -49.63 22.13 -20.10
CA LEU A 616 -51.01 22.08 -20.60
C LEU A 616 -51.78 20.83 -20.16
N LEU A 617 -51.09 19.77 -19.73
CA LEU A 617 -51.74 18.59 -19.14
C LEU A 617 -52.55 18.94 -17.88
N ARG A 618 -52.14 19.98 -17.13
CA ARG A 618 -52.83 20.43 -15.90
C ARG A 618 -54.23 20.98 -16.16
N LEU A 619 -54.52 21.38 -17.40
CA LEU A 619 -55.84 21.85 -17.79
C LEU A 619 -56.89 20.73 -17.74
N GLY A 620 -56.47 19.47 -17.87
CA GLY A 620 -57.36 18.32 -17.94
C GLY A 620 -58.41 18.44 -19.04
N ASP A 621 -59.53 17.75 -18.89
CA ASP A 621 -60.69 17.87 -19.79
C ASP A 621 -61.60 19.06 -19.45
N SER A 622 -61.22 19.90 -18.49
CA SER A 622 -62.08 20.94 -17.93
C SER A 622 -62.34 22.17 -18.82
N PRO A 623 -61.52 22.55 -19.81
CA PRO A 623 -61.74 23.82 -20.49
C PRO A 623 -63.06 23.86 -21.26
N GLN A 624 -63.90 24.84 -20.97
CA GLN A 624 -65.09 25.24 -21.72
C GLN A 624 -64.76 26.25 -22.84
N GLY A 625 -63.54 26.80 -22.88
CA GLY A 625 -63.12 27.67 -23.97
C GLY A 625 -61.67 28.17 -23.88
N VAL A 626 -61.32 29.09 -24.78
CA VAL A 626 -59.97 29.70 -24.89
C VAL A 626 -59.57 30.46 -23.62
N GLY A 627 -60.54 31.05 -22.92
CA GLY A 627 -60.31 31.85 -21.73
C GLY A 627 -59.51 31.10 -20.66
N GLU A 628 -59.84 29.84 -20.37
CA GLU A 628 -59.16 29.05 -19.33
C GLU A 628 -57.74 28.63 -19.74
N VAL A 629 -57.50 28.40 -21.04
CA VAL A 629 -56.13 28.17 -21.54
C VAL A 629 -55.28 29.42 -21.35
N LEU A 630 -55.82 30.59 -21.69
CA LEU A 630 -55.11 31.85 -21.52
C LEU A 630 -54.96 32.23 -20.03
N MET A 631 -55.88 31.85 -19.16
CA MET A 631 -55.73 31.98 -17.70
C MET A 631 -54.52 31.20 -17.20
N ALA A 632 -54.39 29.92 -17.57
CA ALA A 632 -53.25 29.10 -17.14
C ALA A 632 -51.92 29.69 -17.61
N ILE A 633 -51.88 30.28 -18.81
CA ILE A 633 -50.70 30.99 -19.31
C ILE A 633 -50.47 32.30 -18.54
N CYS A 634 -51.50 33.11 -18.30
CA CYS A 634 -51.42 34.33 -17.51
C CYS A 634 -50.92 34.08 -16.08
N ASP A 635 -51.34 32.99 -15.44
CA ASP A 635 -50.96 32.65 -14.08
C ASP A 635 -49.47 32.37 -13.96
N GLU A 636 -48.91 31.59 -14.90
CA GLU A 636 -47.47 31.28 -14.91
C GLU A 636 -46.63 32.50 -15.30
N ILE A 637 -47.11 33.33 -16.26
CA ILE A 637 -46.46 34.61 -16.59
C ILE A 637 -46.46 35.54 -15.38
N SER A 638 -47.60 35.66 -14.69
CA SER A 638 -47.76 36.49 -13.50
C SER A 638 -46.79 36.09 -12.39
N GLN A 639 -46.66 34.79 -12.11
CA GLN A 639 -45.71 34.28 -11.12
C GLN A 639 -44.26 34.58 -11.50
N THR A 640 -43.93 34.48 -12.78
CA THR A 640 -42.58 34.67 -13.30
C THR A 640 -42.16 36.15 -13.31
N VAL A 641 -43.00 37.01 -13.89
CA VAL A 641 -42.72 38.45 -14.08
C VAL A 641 -43.11 39.28 -12.86
N LYS A 642 -43.89 38.71 -11.92
CA LYS A 642 -44.46 39.38 -10.73
C LYS A 642 -45.41 40.53 -11.08
N LEU A 643 -46.16 40.38 -12.18
CA LEU A 643 -47.21 41.30 -12.61
C LEU A 643 -48.59 40.62 -12.42
N PRO A 644 -49.55 41.24 -11.70
CA PRO A 644 -50.85 40.63 -11.45
C PRO A 644 -51.55 40.23 -12.75
N PRO A 645 -52.19 39.05 -12.81
CA PRO A 645 -52.86 38.60 -14.03
C PRO A 645 -54.15 39.43 -14.26
N PRO A 646 -54.69 39.42 -15.49
CA PRO A 646 -56.01 40.00 -15.75
C PRO A 646 -57.10 39.31 -14.93
N THR A 647 -58.23 39.97 -14.70
CA THR A 647 -59.33 39.33 -13.96
C THR A 647 -59.92 38.16 -14.76
N ASP A 648 -60.32 37.10 -14.08
CA ASP A 648 -60.93 35.93 -14.71
C ASP A 648 -62.13 36.31 -15.58
N ALA A 649 -62.95 37.26 -15.11
CA ALA A 649 -64.09 37.77 -15.84
C ALA A 649 -63.69 38.44 -17.17
N ASP A 650 -62.59 39.21 -17.20
CA ASP A 650 -62.11 39.87 -18.42
C ASP A 650 -61.53 38.86 -19.43
N LEU A 651 -60.89 37.79 -18.95
CA LEU A 651 -60.36 36.70 -19.76
C LEU A 651 -61.45 35.80 -20.34
N LEU A 652 -62.57 35.58 -19.62
CA LEU A 652 -63.72 34.83 -20.16
C LEU A 652 -64.52 35.66 -21.18
N ASN A 653 -64.67 36.96 -20.96
CA ASN A 653 -65.48 37.83 -21.82
C ASN A 653 -64.78 38.22 -23.13
N LEU A 654 -63.51 38.64 -23.07
CA LEU A 654 -62.73 39.10 -24.23
C LEU A 654 -61.32 38.47 -24.26
N PRO A 655 -61.21 37.13 -24.33
CA PRO A 655 -59.96 36.38 -24.11
C PRO A 655 -58.78 36.93 -24.90
N TYR A 656 -58.92 37.02 -26.23
CA TYR A 656 -57.85 37.45 -27.13
C TYR A 656 -57.34 38.87 -26.84
N ARG A 657 -58.25 39.84 -26.71
CA ARG A 657 -57.89 41.25 -26.47
C ARG A 657 -57.33 41.47 -25.08
N THR A 658 -57.89 40.80 -24.07
CA THR A 658 -57.42 40.89 -22.69
C THR A 658 -56.00 40.35 -22.59
N PHE A 659 -55.73 39.20 -23.21
CA PHE A 659 -54.39 38.59 -23.22
C PHE A 659 -53.36 39.42 -23.98
N GLU A 660 -53.69 39.95 -25.17
CA GLU A 660 -52.77 40.80 -25.94
C GLU A 660 -52.39 42.08 -25.16
N ARG A 661 -53.35 42.69 -24.46
CA ARG A 661 -53.10 43.85 -23.60
C ARG A 661 -52.20 43.50 -22.42
N TYR A 662 -52.41 42.33 -21.82
CA TYR A 662 -51.59 41.84 -20.73
C TYR A 662 -50.15 41.62 -21.16
N LEU A 663 -49.92 40.95 -22.30
CA LEU A 663 -48.57 40.75 -22.82
C LEU A 663 -47.84 42.07 -23.15
N LYS A 664 -48.54 43.10 -23.66
CA LYS A 664 -47.95 44.44 -23.86
C LYS A 664 -47.56 45.11 -22.55
N GLN A 665 -48.31 44.89 -21.47
CA GLN A 665 -47.94 45.38 -20.14
C GLN A 665 -46.71 44.64 -19.59
N VAL A 666 -46.67 43.32 -19.78
CA VAL A 666 -45.52 42.48 -19.45
C VAL A 666 -44.28 42.96 -20.19
N GLU A 667 -44.36 43.12 -21.52
CA GLU A 667 -43.26 43.60 -22.36
C GLU A 667 -42.70 44.96 -21.92
N ALA A 668 -43.58 45.88 -21.50
CA ALA A 668 -43.17 47.19 -21.00
C ALA A 668 -42.42 47.15 -19.66
N GLN A 669 -42.57 46.08 -18.88
CA GLN A 669 -41.87 45.87 -17.60
C GLN A 669 -40.64 44.96 -17.70
N LEU A 670 -40.41 44.30 -18.84
CA LEU A 670 -39.27 43.42 -19.03
C LEU A 670 -38.00 44.22 -19.33
N ASP A 671 -37.02 44.14 -18.42
CA ASP A 671 -35.66 44.65 -18.62
C ASP A 671 -34.88 43.82 -19.66
N GLY A 672 -35.18 42.51 -19.76
CA GLY A 672 -34.63 41.60 -20.75
C GLY A 672 -35.72 40.92 -21.59
N GLY A 673 -35.79 39.59 -21.53
CA GLY A 673 -36.69 38.79 -22.35
C GLY A 673 -37.53 37.77 -21.57
N LEU A 674 -38.66 37.35 -22.14
CA LEU A 674 -39.54 36.33 -21.57
C LEU A 674 -39.76 35.20 -22.59
N ILE A 675 -39.53 33.97 -22.14
CA ILE A 675 -39.89 32.76 -22.88
C ILE A 675 -41.13 32.15 -22.23
N ILE A 676 -42.17 31.93 -23.01
CA ILE A 676 -43.38 31.23 -22.58
C ILE A 676 -43.31 29.80 -23.12
N ALA A 677 -42.96 28.85 -22.26
CA ALA A 677 -42.87 27.44 -22.60
C ALA A 677 -44.23 26.76 -22.43
N LEU A 678 -44.82 26.28 -23.52
CA LEU A 678 -46.05 25.49 -23.51
C LEU A 678 -45.68 24.02 -23.73
N ASP A 679 -45.66 23.24 -22.65
CA ASP A 679 -45.42 21.80 -22.70
C ASP A 679 -46.71 21.00 -22.90
N GLU A 680 -46.59 19.83 -23.51
CA GLU A 680 -47.72 18.97 -23.95
C GLU A 680 -48.65 19.71 -24.93
N PHE A 681 -48.07 20.37 -25.94
CA PHE A 681 -48.78 21.21 -26.91
C PHE A 681 -49.87 20.48 -27.70
N GLU A 682 -49.76 19.15 -27.87
CA GLU A 682 -50.82 18.31 -28.44
C GLU A 682 -52.17 18.45 -27.72
N LYS A 683 -52.20 18.93 -26.47
CA LYS A 683 -53.45 19.20 -25.75
C LYS A 683 -54.29 20.32 -26.37
N ILE A 684 -53.67 21.26 -27.07
CA ILE A 684 -54.43 22.26 -27.82
C ILE A 684 -55.18 21.60 -28.99
N GLU A 685 -54.55 20.65 -29.67
CA GLU A 685 -55.19 19.88 -30.74
C GLU A 685 -56.34 19.02 -30.20
N ASP A 686 -56.12 18.27 -29.12
CA ASP A 686 -57.18 17.49 -28.45
C ASP A 686 -58.42 18.37 -28.13
N LEU A 687 -58.21 19.61 -27.68
CA LEU A 687 -59.30 20.56 -27.37
C LEU A 687 -59.99 21.13 -28.61
N ILE A 688 -59.26 21.32 -29.71
CA ILE A 688 -59.81 21.75 -31.00
C ILE A 688 -60.65 20.62 -31.61
N GLU A 689 -60.14 19.37 -31.61
CA GLU A 689 -60.88 18.19 -32.08
C GLU A 689 -62.16 17.95 -31.27
N ALA A 690 -62.07 18.12 -29.95
CA ALA A 690 -63.21 18.06 -29.04
C ALA A 690 -64.19 19.26 -29.19
N LYS A 691 -63.89 20.22 -30.08
CA LYS A 691 -64.68 21.45 -30.33
C LYS A 691 -64.86 22.35 -29.10
N LYS A 692 -63.95 22.25 -28.13
CA LYS A 692 -63.92 23.12 -26.94
C LYS A 692 -63.26 24.46 -27.25
N ILE A 693 -62.31 24.47 -28.18
CA ILE A 693 -61.58 25.66 -28.64
C ILE A 693 -61.73 25.79 -30.16
N PRO A 694 -61.92 27.00 -30.70
CA PRO A 694 -62.02 27.20 -32.14
C PRO A 694 -60.65 27.05 -32.85
N MET A 695 -60.68 26.61 -34.11
CA MET A 695 -59.47 26.40 -34.93
C MET A 695 -58.67 27.69 -35.18
N ASP A 696 -59.33 28.85 -35.15
CA ASP A 696 -58.70 30.17 -35.34
C ASP A 696 -57.73 30.55 -34.21
N PHE A 697 -57.76 29.83 -33.09
CA PHE A 697 -56.82 29.96 -31.98
C PHE A 697 -55.35 29.83 -32.43
N MET A 698 -55.06 28.97 -33.40
CA MET A 698 -53.71 28.83 -33.96
C MET A 698 -53.26 30.07 -34.74
N GLY A 699 -54.19 30.73 -35.43
CA GLY A 699 -53.92 32.02 -36.08
C GLY A 699 -53.62 33.12 -35.07
N PHE A 700 -54.29 33.09 -33.91
CA PHE A 700 -54.00 33.98 -32.79
C PHE A 700 -52.61 33.72 -32.20
N LEU A 701 -52.26 32.47 -31.87
CA LEU A 701 -50.92 32.11 -31.37
C LEU A 701 -49.82 32.52 -32.35
N ARG A 702 -50.04 32.36 -33.66
CA ARG A 702 -49.11 32.83 -34.70
C ARG A 702 -48.88 34.33 -34.63
N GLY A 703 -49.97 35.10 -34.47
CA GLY A 703 -49.90 36.55 -34.30
C GLY A 703 -49.07 36.95 -33.07
N LEU A 704 -49.21 36.21 -31.96
CA LEU A 704 -48.44 36.43 -30.74
C LEU A 704 -46.95 36.13 -30.91
N VAL A 705 -46.60 35.04 -31.60
CA VAL A 705 -45.20 34.67 -31.91
C VAL A 705 -44.47 35.77 -32.67
N GLN A 706 -45.18 36.55 -33.49
CA GLN A 706 -44.61 37.62 -34.31
C GLN A 706 -44.73 39.02 -33.66
N MET A 707 -45.31 39.10 -32.45
CA MET A 707 -45.71 40.37 -31.85
C MET A 707 -44.54 41.18 -31.30
N SER A 708 -43.54 40.53 -30.71
CA SER A 708 -42.47 41.17 -29.94
C SER A 708 -41.12 40.50 -30.19
N SER A 709 -40.05 41.30 -30.14
CA SER A 709 -38.66 40.81 -30.13
C SER A 709 -38.16 40.42 -28.72
N LYS A 710 -38.92 40.76 -27.67
CA LYS A 710 -38.62 40.48 -26.25
C LYS A 710 -39.39 39.30 -25.67
N ILE A 711 -40.44 38.83 -26.35
CA ILE A 711 -41.25 37.69 -25.90
C ILE A 711 -41.18 36.61 -26.98
N ALA A 712 -40.77 35.40 -26.59
CA ALA A 712 -40.78 34.23 -27.46
C ALA A 712 -41.54 33.06 -26.83
N PHE A 713 -41.94 32.12 -27.67
CA PHE A 713 -42.65 30.92 -27.25
C PHE A 713 -41.78 29.68 -27.49
N ALA A 714 -41.84 28.73 -26.56
CA ALA A 714 -41.26 27.41 -26.73
C ALA A 714 -42.39 26.36 -26.65
N PHE A 715 -42.76 25.81 -27.80
CA PHE A 715 -43.82 24.78 -27.87
C PHE A 715 -43.17 23.40 -27.76
N ALA A 716 -43.52 22.58 -26.78
CA ALA A 716 -43.03 21.21 -26.68
C ALA A 716 -44.19 20.22 -26.87
N GLY A 717 -44.03 19.28 -27.80
CA GLY A 717 -45.11 18.34 -28.13
C GLY A 717 -44.67 17.13 -28.95
N LEU A 718 -45.68 16.34 -29.34
CA LEU A 718 -45.51 15.07 -30.05
C LEU A 718 -45.24 15.20 -31.56
N HIS A 719 -45.96 16.12 -32.22
CA HIS A 719 -46.10 16.15 -33.68
C HIS A 719 -45.05 17.05 -34.36
N THR A 720 -44.63 16.66 -35.56
CA THR A 720 -43.82 17.49 -36.47
C THR A 720 -44.70 18.57 -37.15
N LEU A 721 -44.06 19.61 -37.73
CA LEU A 721 -44.73 20.64 -38.55
C LEU A 721 -45.57 20.03 -39.72
N GLU A 722 -45.23 18.80 -40.11
CA GLU A 722 -45.68 18.12 -41.33
C GLU A 722 -46.82 17.11 -41.09
N GLU A 723 -47.08 16.73 -39.84
CA GLU A 723 -48.06 15.67 -39.47
C GLU A 723 -49.44 16.21 -39.13
N MET A 724 -49.58 17.52 -38.98
CA MET A 724 -50.89 18.12 -38.72
C MET A 724 -51.59 18.29 -40.05
N THR A 725 -52.53 17.38 -40.33
CA THR A 725 -53.34 17.25 -41.55
C THR A 725 -54.29 18.42 -41.81
N ALA A 726 -54.18 19.51 -41.05
CA ALA A 726 -55.02 20.67 -41.21
C ALA A 726 -54.23 21.88 -41.71
N ASP A 727 -54.74 22.49 -42.79
CA ASP A 727 -54.19 23.67 -43.47
C ASP A 727 -53.85 24.86 -42.53
N TYR A 728 -54.39 24.89 -41.31
CA TYR A 728 -54.20 25.97 -40.35
C TYR A 728 -52.93 25.86 -39.48
N PHE A 729 -52.30 24.69 -39.35
CA PHE A 729 -51.07 24.52 -38.58
C PHE A 729 -49.81 24.90 -39.37
N GLN A 730 -49.78 24.64 -40.68
CA GLN A 730 -48.63 24.98 -41.53
C GLN A 730 -48.19 26.46 -41.44
N PRO A 731 -49.11 27.44 -41.48
CA PRO A 731 -48.73 28.84 -41.39
C PRO A 731 -48.14 29.21 -40.01
N PHE A 732 -48.64 28.60 -38.93
CA PHE A 732 -48.12 28.82 -37.57
C PHE A 732 -46.70 28.29 -37.43
N PHE A 733 -46.50 27.07 -37.92
CA PHE A 733 -45.26 26.34 -37.81
C PHE A 733 -44.14 26.91 -38.70
N ALA A 734 -44.49 27.52 -39.83
CA ALA A 734 -43.56 28.33 -40.62
C ALA A 734 -43.03 29.58 -39.87
N SER A 735 -43.65 29.97 -38.75
CA SER A 735 -43.23 31.12 -37.94
C SER A 735 -42.33 30.74 -36.75
N VAL A 736 -42.00 29.46 -36.54
CA VAL A 736 -41.17 28.98 -35.43
C VAL A 736 -40.02 28.09 -35.91
N ILE A 737 -38.96 28.00 -35.11
CA ILE A 737 -37.79 27.17 -35.43
C ILE A 737 -37.99 25.74 -34.91
N PRO A 738 -37.99 24.71 -35.77
CA PRO A 738 -38.15 23.33 -35.35
C PRO A 738 -36.85 22.74 -34.80
N ILE A 739 -36.92 22.09 -33.64
CA ILE A 739 -35.81 21.38 -33.00
C ILE A 739 -36.27 19.96 -32.66
N HIS A 740 -35.66 18.97 -33.30
CA HIS A 740 -35.93 17.56 -33.06
C HIS A 740 -35.25 17.09 -31.77
N VAL A 741 -36.00 16.33 -30.96
CA VAL A 741 -35.50 15.67 -29.75
C VAL A 741 -35.58 14.16 -29.96
N GLY A 742 -34.49 13.58 -30.49
CA GLY A 742 -34.34 12.15 -30.78
C GLY A 742 -33.78 11.32 -29.62
N PHE A 743 -33.20 10.16 -29.93
CA PHE A 743 -32.54 9.28 -28.96
C PHE A 743 -31.25 9.89 -28.36
N GLN A 744 -30.74 9.30 -27.28
CA GLN A 744 -29.41 9.62 -26.74
C GLN A 744 -28.32 8.89 -27.51
N GLU A 745 -27.16 9.51 -27.63
CA GLU A 745 -26.00 8.84 -28.20
C GLU A 745 -25.47 7.74 -27.26
N ARG A 746 -24.68 6.82 -27.82
CA ARG A 746 -24.04 5.74 -27.05
C ARG A 746 -23.15 6.27 -25.93
N ALA A 747 -22.41 7.35 -26.18
CA ALA A 747 -21.55 7.97 -25.17
C ALA A 747 -22.38 8.58 -24.03
N ALA A 748 -23.45 9.31 -24.35
CA ALA A 748 -24.38 9.87 -23.37
C ALA A 748 -25.06 8.77 -22.53
N THR A 749 -25.49 7.68 -23.16
CA THR A 749 -26.09 6.52 -22.46
C THR A 749 -25.13 5.91 -21.45
N ARG A 750 -23.86 5.72 -21.83
CA ARG A 750 -22.82 5.25 -20.92
C ARG A 750 -22.59 6.20 -19.76
N GLN A 751 -22.57 7.52 -20.02
CA GLN A 751 -22.37 8.52 -18.98
C GLN A 751 -23.55 8.56 -17.99
N ILE A 752 -24.79 8.51 -18.48
CA ILE A 752 -26.00 8.47 -17.64
C ILE A 752 -25.98 7.29 -16.65
N LEU A 753 -25.49 6.12 -17.09
CA LEU A 753 -25.48 4.89 -16.29
C LEU A 753 -24.25 4.74 -15.40
N ALA A 754 -23.05 4.94 -15.95
CA ALA A 754 -21.81 4.68 -15.24
C ALA A 754 -21.36 5.85 -14.35
N ASN A 755 -21.83 7.06 -14.63
CA ASN A 755 -21.48 8.25 -13.85
C ASN A 755 -22.72 9.14 -13.60
N PRO A 756 -23.77 8.63 -12.94
CA PRO A 756 -24.80 9.50 -12.41
C PRO A 756 -24.11 10.43 -11.40
N ASP A 757 -24.28 11.74 -11.56
CA ASP A 757 -23.47 12.78 -10.89
C ASP A 757 -23.79 12.95 -9.37
N ASN A 758 -24.08 11.83 -8.71
CA ASN A 758 -24.21 11.65 -7.27
C ASN A 758 -22.87 11.10 -6.74
N GLU A 759 -22.13 11.92 -5.99
CA GLU A 759 -20.78 11.62 -5.46
C GLU A 759 -20.69 10.30 -4.66
N ASP A 760 -21.83 9.78 -4.19
CA ASP A 760 -21.94 8.60 -3.34
C ASP A 760 -22.51 7.36 -4.03
N PHE A 761 -22.73 7.35 -5.36
CA PHE A 761 -23.26 6.15 -6.04
C PHE A 761 -22.20 5.02 -6.10
N PRO A 762 -22.42 3.87 -5.42
CA PRO A 762 -21.37 2.89 -5.17
C PRO A 762 -21.35 1.71 -6.16
N LEU A 763 -22.30 1.66 -7.11
CA LEU A 763 -22.46 0.56 -8.07
C LEU A 763 -21.88 0.93 -9.43
N ASP A 764 -21.37 -0.06 -10.15
CA ASP A 764 -20.70 0.13 -11.44
C ASP A 764 -21.20 -0.87 -12.49
N TYR A 765 -20.74 -0.75 -13.73
CA TYR A 765 -21.14 -1.56 -14.87
C TYR A 765 -19.90 -2.03 -15.65
N ILE A 766 -19.90 -3.28 -16.11
CA ILE A 766 -18.91 -3.69 -17.12
C ILE A 766 -19.21 -3.01 -18.47
N PRO A 767 -18.21 -2.67 -19.29
CA PRO A 767 -18.42 -2.01 -20.58
C PRO A 767 -19.40 -2.73 -21.50
N GLU A 768 -19.37 -4.06 -21.48
CA GLU A 768 -20.25 -4.93 -22.27
C GLU A 768 -21.72 -4.79 -21.85
N ALA A 769 -21.99 -4.62 -20.55
CA ALA A 769 -23.36 -4.42 -20.04
C ALA A 769 -23.92 -3.06 -20.46
N LEU A 770 -23.08 -2.02 -20.47
CA LEU A 770 -23.49 -0.70 -20.97
C LEU A 770 -23.81 -0.74 -22.47
N ASP A 771 -23.03 -1.49 -23.24
CA ASP A 771 -23.25 -1.68 -24.66
C ASP A 771 -24.51 -2.48 -24.95
N GLU A 772 -24.78 -3.51 -24.16
CA GLU A 772 -26.02 -4.27 -24.24
C GLU A 772 -27.24 -3.39 -23.91
N ILE A 773 -27.16 -2.57 -22.85
CA ILE A 773 -28.24 -1.62 -22.52
C ILE A 773 -28.48 -0.65 -23.68
N TYR A 774 -27.43 -0.13 -24.31
CA TYR A 774 -27.59 0.73 -25.48
C TYR A 774 -28.21 -0.03 -26.67
N ALA A 775 -27.77 -1.26 -26.96
CA ALA A 775 -28.34 -2.08 -28.04
C ALA A 775 -29.84 -2.38 -27.81
N LEU A 776 -30.22 -2.65 -26.56
CA LEU A 776 -31.61 -2.93 -26.18
C LEU A 776 -32.51 -1.69 -26.25
N THR A 777 -32.00 -0.53 -25.85
CA THR A 777 -32.79 0.71 -25.72
C THR A 777 -32.68 1.64 -26.92
N HIS A 778 -31.68 1.46 -27.77
CA HIS A 778 -31.27 2.42 -28.79
C HIS A 778 -31.04 3.85 -28.22
N GLY A 779 -30.65 3.97 -26.94
CA GLY A 779 -30.50 5.25 -26.26
C GLY A 779 -31.81 5.96 -25.91
N GLN A 780 -32.95 5.26 -25.89
CA GLN A 780 -34.22 5.84 -25.45
C GLN A 780 -34.13 6.29 -23.97
N PRO A 781 -34.26 7.59 -23.66
CA PRO A 781 -33.91 8.12 -22.34
C PRO A 781 -34.65 7.46 -21.18
N TYR A 782 -35.96 7.23 -21.33
CA TYR A 782 -36.78 6.62 -20.30
C TYR A 782 -36.46 5.14 -20.09
N LEU A 783 -36.20 4.38 -21.15
CA LEU A 783 -35.84 2.97 -21.06
C LEU A 783 -34.44 2.79 -20.46
N VAL A 784 -33.48 3.67 -20.79
CA VAL A 784 -32.15 3.69 -20.16
C VAL A 784 -32.28 3.91 -18.65
N GLN A 785 -33.05 4.93 -18.25
CA GLN A 785 -33.33 5.21 -16.83
C GLN A 785 -34.09 4.07 -16.14
N LEU A 786 -35.06 3.46 -16.83
CA LEU A 786 -35.82 2.31 -16.33
C LEU A 786 -34.90 1.10 -16.08
N LEU A 787 -34.00 0.77 -17.02
CA LEU A 787 -33.05 -0.33 -16.84
C LEU A 787 -32.10 -0.05 -15.66
N GLY A 788 -31.53 1.14 -15.59
CA GLY A 788 -30.69 1.56 -14.47
C GLY A 788 -31.42 1.39 -13.14
N PHE A 789 -32.65 1.90 -13.04
CA PHE A 789 -33.49 1.79 -11.86
C PHE A 789 -33.76 0.34 -11.46
N GLN A 790 -34.10 -0.53 -12.41
CA GLN A 790 -34.37 -1.94 -12.13
C GLN A 790 -33.12 -2.71 -11.70
N LEU A 791 -31.95 -2.39 -12.25
CA LEU A 791 -30.68 -3.01 -11.87
C LEU A 791 -30.33 -2.68 -10.41
N VAL A 792 -30.42 -1.40 -10.02
CA VAL A 792 -30.19 -0.97 -8.62
C VAL A 792 -31.19 -1.64 -7.68
N ARG A 793 -32.47 -1.67 -8.05
CA ARG A 793 -33.50 -2.35 -7.27
C ARG A 793 -33.17 -3.83 -7.07
N ARG A 794 -32.86 -4.55 -8.15
CA ARG A 794 -32.53 -5.98 -8.08
C ARG A 794 -31.27 -6.25 -7.26
N TYR A 795 -30.26 -5.38 -7.35
CA TYR A 795 -29.08 -5.45 -6.49
C TYR A 795 -29.47 -5.32 -5.01
N ASN A 796 -30.29 -4.32 -4.68
CA ASN A 796 -30.73 -4.10 -3.31
C ASN A 796 -31.53 -5.29 -2.76
N ASP A 797 -32.46 -5.84 -3.55
CA ASP A 797 -33.25 -7.01 -3.17
C ASP A 797 -32.33 -8.24 -2.93
N PHE A 798 -31.34 -8.46 -3.80
CA PHE A 798 -30.40 -9.58 -3.67
C PHE A 798 -29.47 -9.45 -2.45
N VAL A 799 -28.93 -8.24 -2.21
CA VAL A 799 -27.92 -8.03 -1.16
C VAL A 799 -28.55 -7.81 0.21
N PHE A 800 -29.57 -6.96 0.30
CA PHE A 800 -30.14 -6.53 1.58
C PHE A 800 -31.37 -7.33 1.99
N GLU A 801 -32.27 -7.69 1.06
CA GLU A 801 -33.47 -8.46 1.42
C GLU A 801 -33.16 -9.97 1.53
N GLN A 802 -32.36 -10.51 0.61
CA GLN A 802 -31.98 -11.94 0.62
C GLN A 802 -30.71 -12.24 1.43
N GLY A 803 -29.98 -11.22 1.88
CA GLY A 803 -28.78 -11.35 2.70
C GLY A 803 -27.61 -12.05 2.00
N ARG A 804 -27.54 -11.96 0.67
CA ARG A 804 -26.47 -12.58 -0.13
C ARG A 804 -25.36 -11.58 -0.43
N SER A 805 -24.12 -12.05 -0.48
CA SER A 805 -23.00 -11.22 -0.93
C SER A 805 -22.93 -11.24 -2.46
N ARG A 806 -22.71 -10.08 -3.06
CA ARG A 806 -22.55 -9.88 -4.50
C ARG A 806 -21.57 -8.73 -4.74
N ASP A 807 -20.78 -8.82 -5.80
CA ASP A 807 -19.94 -7.72 -6.26
C ASP A 807 -20.80 -6.52 -6.71
N PRO A 808 -20.40 -5.27 -6.42
CA PRO A 808 -21.15 -4.06 -6.75
C PRO A 808 -20.96 -3.63 -8.22
N VAL A 809 -20.93 -4.61 -9.13
CA VAL A 809 -20.74 -4.39 -10.57
C VAL A 809 -21.81 -5.17 -11.35
N PHE A 810 -22.53 -4.49 -12.23
CA PHE A 810 -23.54 -5.06 -13.11
C PHE A 810 -22.91 -5.68 -14.35
N THR A 811 -23.35 -6.89 -14.67
CA THR A 811 -22.91 -7.66 -15.84
C THR A 811 -24.02 -7.77 -16.90
N VAL A 812 -23.69 -8.31 -18.07
CA VAL A 812 -24.67 -8.56 -19.15
C VAL A 812 -25.79 -9.49 -18.64
N GLU A 813 -25.44 -10.48 -17.84
CA GLU A 813 -26.42 -11.41 -17.24
C GLU A 813 -27.41 -10.71 -16.30
N ASP A 814 -27.01 -9.61 -15.64
CA ASP A 814 -27.94 -8.82 -14.83
C ASP A 814 -28.94 -8.05 -15.70
N VAL A 815 -28.46 -7.49 -16.80
CA VAL A 815 -29.30 -6.80 -17.79
C VAL A 815 -30.31 -7.80 -18.37
N GLU A 816 -29.85 -8.99 -18.77
CA GLU A 816 -30.70 -10.08 -19.24
C GLU A 816 -31.72 -10.51 -18.17
N ALA A 817 -31.31 -10.62 -16.91
CA ALA A 817 -32.20 -11.00 -15.82
C ALA A 817 -33.30 -9.96 -15.57
N VAL A 818 -33.01 -8.67 -15.79
CA VAL A 818 -33.99 -7.58 -15.68
C VAL A 818 -34.99 -7.61 -16.83
N ILE A 819 -34.53 -7.74 -18.07
CA ILE A 819 -35.44 -7.70 -19.24
C ILE A 819 -36.31 -8.97 -19.36
N ASN A 820 -35.85 -10.09 -18.80
CA ASN A 820 -36.62 -11.33 -18.74
C ASN A 820 -37.60 -11.37 -17.56
N ASP A 821 -37.60 -10.36 -16.68
CA ASP A 821 -38.61 -10.21 -15.63
C ASP A 821 -39.96 -9.84 -16.27
N PRO A 822 -41.04 -10.65 -16.07
CA PRO A 822 -42.37 -10.33 -16.59
C PRO A 822 -42.91 -8.95 -16.16
N GLU A 823 -42.43 -8.42 -15.03
CA GLU A 823 -42.84 -7.10 -14.53
C GLU A 823 -42.11 -5.95 -15.24
N PHE A 824 -41.00 -6.18 -15.94
CA PHE A 824 -40.24 -5.12 -16.62
C PHE A 824 -41.12 -4.37 -17.63
N PHE A 825 -41.77 -5.10 -18.53
CA PHE A 825 -42.63 -4.53 -19.56
C PHE A 825 -43.87 -3.84 -18.97
N LYS A 826 -44.42 -4.36 -17.86
CA LYS A 826 -45.53 -3.71 -17.14
C LYS A 826 -45.12 -2.38 -16.52
N ARG A 827 -43.90 -2.30 -15.95
CA ARG A 827 -43.37 -1.06 -15.38
C ARG A 827 -43.05 -0.02 -16.45
N GLY A 828 -42.61 -0.46 -17.64
CA GLY A 828 -42.37 0.39 -18.80
C GLY A 828 -43.59 0.71 -19.68
N ARG A 829 -44.79 0.27 -19.29
CA ARG A 829 -46.03 0.37 -20.10
C ARG A 829 -46.30 1.76 -20.68
N TYR A 830 -45.97 2.82 -19.96
CA TYR A 830 -46.19 4.20 -20.42
C TYR A 830 -45.43 4.55 -21.69
N TYR A 831 -44.27 3.92 -21.91
CA TYR A 831 -43.54 4.06 -23.16
C TYR A 831 -44.13 3.13 -24.22
N PHE A 832 -44.25 1.83 -23.92
CA PHE A 832 -44.67 0.82 -24.91
C PHE A 832 -46.10 1.05 -25.42
N ASP A 833 -47.08 1.21 -24.52
CA ASP A 833 -48.47 1.51 -24.86
C ASP A 833 -48.57 2.88 -25.58
N GLY A 834 -47.68 3.81 -25.23
CA GLY A 834 -47.60 5.14 -25.83
C GLY A 834 -47.19 5.09 -27.30
N VAL A 835 -46.07 4.41 -27.60
CA VAL A 835 -45.58 4.21 -28.97
C VAL A 835 -46.61 3.43 -29.80
N TRP A 836 -47.15 2.36 -29.22
CA TRP A 836 -48.16 1.51 -29.86
C TRP A 836 -49.46 2.24 -30.17
N GLY A 837 -49.95 3.04 -29.20
CA GLY A 837 -51.16 3.83 -29.35
C GLY A 837 -51.01 4.96 -30.37
N GLN A 838 -49.81 5.53 -30.50
CA GLN A 838 -49.53 6.55 -31.51
C GLN A 838 -49.57 5.96 -32.93
N ALA A 839 -49.00 4.77 -33.13
CA ALA A 839 -49.10 4.05 -34.39
C ALA A 839 -50.55 3.70 -34.78
N ALA A 840 -51.51 3.75 -33.84
CA ALA A 840 -52.93 3.54 -34.13
C ALA A 840 -53.62 4.78 -34.72
N ARG A 841 -53.10 5.98 -34.45
CA ARG A 841 -53.75 7.26 -34.78
C ARG A 841 -53.23 7.89 -36.08
N GLY A 842 -52.07 7.47 -36.56
CA GLY A 842 -51.49 7.96 -37.81
C GLY A 842 -52.11 7.30 -39.06
N ALA A 843 -51.40 7.34 -40.19
CA ALA A 843 -51.76 6.64 -41.42
C ALA A 843 -52.16 5.17 -41.18
N GLU A 844 -53.18 4.69 -41.91
CA GLU A 844 -53.69 3.33 -41.77
C GLU A 844 -52.58 2.29 -42.00
N GLY A 845 -52.61 1.18 -41.24
CA GLY A 845 -51.70 0.04 -41.43
C GLY A 845 -50.36 0.11 -40.68
N GLN A 846 -50.02 1.19 -39.98
CA GLN A 846 -48.79 1.30 -39.19
C GLN A 846 -48.60 0.17 -38.16
N GLN A 847 -49.65 -0.15 -37.38
CA GLN A 847 -49.59 -1.26 -36.41
C GLN A 847 -49.40 -2.63 -37.08
N ALA A 848 -49.93 -2.81 -38.29
CA ALA A 848 -49.74 -4.03 -39.06
C ALA A 848 -48.28 -4.16 -39.50
N ILE A 849 -47.67 -3.06 -39.99
CA ILE A 849 -46.24 -3.01 -40.34
C ILE A 849 -45.37 -3.34 -39.13
N VAL A 850 -45.61 -2.71 -37.98
CA VAL A 850 -44.83 -2.97 -36.75
C VAL A 850 -44.96 -4.43 -36.30
N ARG A 851 -46.15 -5.04 -36.38
CA ARG A 851 -46.35 -6.48 -36.10
C ARG A 851 -45.60 -7.38 -37.07
N VAL A 852 -45.60 -7.05 -38.36
CA VAL A 852 -44.87 -7.81 -39.38
C VAL A 852 -43.37 -7.67 -39.19
N LEU A 853 -42.86 -6.51 -38.77
CA LEU A 853 -41.44 -6.30 -38.50
C LEU A 853 -40.96 -6.96 -37.21
N ALA A 854 -41.82 -7.15 -36.21
CA ALA A 854 -41.41 -7.61 -34.88
C ALA A 854 -40.63 -8.95 -34.87
N PRO A 855 -40.98 -9.97 -35.68
CA PRO A 855 -40.22 -11.22 -35.78
C PRO A 855 -38.87 -11.10 -36.51
N HIS A 856 -38.59 -9.98 -37.19
CA HIS A 856 -37.44 -9.80 -38.08
C HIS A 856 -36.49 -8.70 -37.53
N PRO A 857 -35.52 -9.04 -36.65
CA PRO A 857 -34.64 -8.04 -36.04
C PRO A 857 -33.75 -7.30 -37.06
N GLU A 858 -33.34 -7.97 -38.13
CA GLU A 858 -32.57 -7.36 -39.24
C GLU A 858 -33.44 -6.56 -40.22
N GLY A 859 -34.76 -6.54 -40.00
CA GLY A 859 -35.73 -5.87 -40.84
C GLY A 859 -36.18 -6.65 -42.07
N LEU A 860 -37.02 -6.01 -42.88
CA LEU A 860 -37.58 -6.53 -44.12
C LEU A 860 -37.46 -5.50 -45.25
N SER A 861 -37.29 -5.97 -46.48
CA SER A 861 -37.35 -5.10 -47.66
C SER A 861 -38.77 -4.58 -47.90
N LEU A 862 -38.89 -3.49 -48.67
CA LEU A 862 -40.19 -2.91 -49.00
C LEU A 862 -41.12 -3.92 -49.71
N ASP A 863 -40.59 -4.71 -50.65
CA ASP A 863 -41.34 -5.75 -51.36
C ASP A 863 -41.87 -6.84 -50.40
N ALA A 864 -41.04 -7.27 -49.44
CA ALA A 864 -41.42 -8.28 -48.46
C ALA A 864 -42.48 -7.75 -47.47
N LEU A 865 -42.39 -6.47 -47.11
CA LEU A 865 -43.41 -5.79 -46.31
C LEU A 865 -44.73 -5.69 -47.05
N ALA A 866 -44.73 -5.23 -48.31
CA ALA A 866 -45.95 -5.12 -49.12
C ALA A 866 -46.66 -6.47 -49.26
N GLN A 867 -45.91 -7.55 -49.51
CA GLN A 867 -46.46 -8.91 -49.57
C GLN A 867 -47.05 -9.38 -48.23
N SER A 868 -46.44 -9.01 -47.11
CA SER A 868 -46.84 -9.49 -45.78
C SER A 868 -47.99 -8.68 -45.17
N THR A 869 -48.08 -7.38 -45.46
CA THR A 869 -49.16 -6.50 -44.97
C THR A 869 -50.35 -6.46 -45.91
N GLY A 870 -50.16 -6.78 -47.20
CA GLY A 870 -51.18 -6.67 -48.24
C GLY A 870 -51.51 -5.22 -48.63
N MET A 871 -50.67 -4.26 -48.23
CA MET A 871 -50.81 -2.84 -48.56
C MET A 871 -50.26 -2.57 -49.96
N ASN A 872 -50.80 -1.55 -50.65
CA ASN A 872 -50.17 -1.07 -51.87
C ASN A 872 -48.90 -0.27 -51.54
N ASP A 873 -48.01 -0.10 -52.53
CA ASP A 873 -46.70 0.53 -52.32
C ASP A 873 -46.80 1.98 -51.82
N ALA A 874 -47.84 2.72 -52.24
CA ALA A 874 -48.01 4.12 -51.87
C ALA A 874 -48.39 4.27 -50.38
N ASP A 875 -49.41 3.55 -49.94
CA ASP A 875 -49.89 3.56 -48.55
C ASP A 875 -48.83 2.98 -47.60
N LEU A 876 -48.11 1.94 -48.03
CA LEU A 876 -47.01 1.36 -47.27
C LEU A 876 -45.87 2.37 -47.07
N GLN A 877 -45.47 3.06 -48.14
CA GLN A 877 -44.41 4.05 -48.08
C GLN A 877 -44.81 5.25 -47.20
N GLU A 878 -46.06 5.69 -47.26
CA GLU A 878 -46.58 6.75 -46.40
C GLU A 878 -46.58 6.35 -44.91
N ALA A 879 -47.04 5.13 -44.61
CA ALA A 879 -47.03 4.59 -43.26
C ALA A 879 -45.60 4.40 -42.72
N LEU A 880 -44.66 3.89 -43.54
CA LEU A 880 -43.24 3.75 -43.17
C LEU A 880 -42.57 5.10 -42.94
N ASN A 881 -42.82 6.09 -43.80
CA ASN A 881 -42.31 7.44 -43.63
C ASN A 881 -42.84 8.08 -42.33
N THR A 882 -44.10 7.81 -41.97
CA THR A 882 -44.68 8.28 -40.70
C THR A 882 -44.05 7.59 -39.50
N LEU A 883 -43.86 6.27 -39.55
CA LEU A 883 -43.16 5.53 -38.49
C LEU A 883 -41.68 5.97 -38.35
N LYS A 884 -41.03 6.33 -39.46
CA LYS A 884 -39.65 6.86 -39.47
C LYS A 884 -39.56 8.23 -38.81
N ARG A 885 -40.49 9.14 -39.14
CA ARG A 885 -40.59 10.47 -38.52
C ARG A 885 -40.83 10.40 -37.01
N HIS A 886 -41.55 9.38 -36.56
CA HIS A 886 -41.81 9.12 -35.14
C HIS A 886 -40.73 8.32 -34.42
N ASP A 887 -39.56 8.11 -35.04
CA ASP A 887 -38.45 7.40 -34.44
C ASP A 887 -38.80 5.93 -34.04
N VAL A 888 -39.75 5.29 -34.74
CA VAL A 888 -40.19 3.90 -34.48
C VAL A 888 -39.44 2.89 -35.35
N VAL A 889 -39.28 3.20 -36.63
CA VAL A 889 -38.60 2.35 -37.62
C VAL A 889 -37.51 3.11 -38.36
N GLU A 890 -36.43 2.43 -38.70
CA GLU A 890 -35.37 2.98 -39.54
C GLU A 890 -35.16 2.11 -40.78
N GLU A 891 -34.58 2.72 -41.81
CA GLU A 891 -34.18 2.05 -43.04
C GLU A 891 -32.65 1.87 -43.03
N THR A 892 -32.20 0.63 -43.04
CA THR A 892 -30.79 0.25 -43.08
C THR A 892 -30.54 -0.65 -44.28
N GLN A 893 -29.70 -0.21 -45.22
CA GLN A 893 -29.33 -0.98 -46.42
C GLN A 893 -30.54 -1.49 -47.24
N GLY A 894 -31.62 -0.72 -47.29
CA GLY A 894 -32.86 -1.07 -48.01
C GLY A 894 -33.83 -1.98 -47.24
N ASN A 895 -33.51 -2.34 -45.99
CA ASN A 895 -34.41 -3.04 -45.08
C ASN A 895 -34.94 -2.10 -44.00
N TRP A 896 -36.22 -2.22 -43.69
CA TRP A 896 -36.89 -1.49 -42.62
C TRP A 896 -36.91 -2.32 -41.35
N ARG A 897 -36.51 -1.75 -40.22
CA ARG A 897 -36.51 -2.43 -38.91
C ARG A 897 -37.00 -1.53 -37.79
N ILE A 898 -37.46 -2.13 -36.70
CA ILE A 898 -37.81 -1.40 -35.47
C ILE A 898 -36.52 -0.96 -34.78
N MET A 899 -36.41 0.32 -34.43
CA MET A 899 -35.18 0.88 -33.86
C MET A 899 -34.89 0.38 -32.44
N VAL A 900 -35.93 0.37 -31.59
CA VAL A 900 -35.82 0.02 -30.17
C VAL A 900 -36.11 -1.47 -29.97
N GLU A 901 -35.07 -2.24 -29.68
CA GLU A 901 -35.15 -3.68 -29.50
C GLU A 901 -36.10 -4.10 -28.37
N LEU A 902 -36.15 -3.37 -27.26
CA LEU A 902 -37.13 -3.62 -26.20
C LEU A 902 -38.58 -3.41 -26.66
N PHE A 903 -38.85 -2.44 -27.54
CA PHE A 903 -40.19 -2.26 -28.10
C PHE A 903 -40.53 -3.43 -29.03
N ARG A 904 -39.59 -3.88 -29.86
CA ARG A 904 -39.77 -5.08 -30.70
C ARG A 904 -40.13 -6.31 -29.87
N ARG A 905 -39.40 -6.57 -28.79
CA ARG A 905 -39.68 -7.70 -27.88
C ARG A 905 -41.03 -7.57 -27.18
N TRP A 906 -41.44 -6.36 -26.83
CA TRP A 906 -42.76 -6.12 -26.27
C TRP A 906 -43.88 -6.43 -27.26
N VAL A 907 -43.74 -6.02 -28.53
CA VAL A 907 -44.72 -6.30 -29.60
C VAL A 907 -44.87 -7.81 -29.82
N LEU A 908 -43.80 -8.59 -29.72
CA LEU A 908 -43.86 -10.06 -29.83
C LEU A 908 -44.64 -10.74 -28.70
N GLN A 909 -44.86 -10.05 -27.58
CA GLN A 909 -45.63 -10.57 -26.44
C GLN A 909 -47.11 -10.15 -26.47
N GLN A 910 -47.50 -9.26 -27.38
CA GLN A 910 -48.89 -8.85 -27.61
C GLN A 910 -49.58 -9.80 -28.59
#